data_AF-A0A954Q9V1-F1
#
_entry.id   AF-A0A954Q9V1-F1
#
_cell.length_a   1.000
_cell.length_b   1.000
_cell.length_c   1.000
_cell.angle_alpha   90.00
_cell.angle_beta   90.00
_cell.angle_gamma   90.00
#
_symmetry.space_group_name_H-M   'P 1'
#
loop_
_entity.id
_entity.type
_entity.pdbx_description
1 polymer ?
#
loop_
_entity_poly.entity_id
_entity_poly.type
_entity_poly.pdbx_seq_one_letter_code
_entity_poly.pdbx_strand_id
1 'polypeptide(L)'
;MRPSRVVIILTAISLCSPVAFAADEVQAPSPEQQAVEALKRIRTNIQFNKDGTTRLLRLSNATVTDDALAHLQHFKQLDYLAIVCPQVTDANTNHIAGLINLETLLLSKSSIGDATLAHLTGLEKLERLYLAETKISDEGLANIAGLLQLTSLSLEQTDISDEGLKHLRGLSNIETLLLNETQVTGPGLTELQELSQLRVLYLEQCALDSSAILNLEPIKSLEHLSLNGVALTDEMIASFAKLSQLKVVELYRTGCSLGGLEALRAALPNAQFYIDPELVVAERQTRRTELHSVPDGLRTHPTNDDEGPRLTAIADRLAEADEPPDFQKHVIPLLGRLGCNGRACHGSFQGQGGFRLSMFGYDFEMDHGNLSERIDLDSPDDSLILNKPTSADEHEGGLRLPPGGWEQKLLRRWIEAGAKGVGENPPTFVRLDVTPTEIVFKRSDEAVQLKAEAVWSDGTREDVTCLTRFQTNDETVAKVSPEGIVQTCGTGDTYIVSFYDNGIHSTQVLRPVSDLTGDVYPDVPTPTEIDRLVVEKLAKLGIVPSELSSDEEFLRRVSLDIIGTLPTPKEIGSFVTDTSPDRRSRKIDELLEHPAYVTWWTTRLCDLTGSNAGYLGATEMAQPVAAQWRAWIERRVQENVGWDKIASGILLARSRAPGQPYREFIAEQSEYTNTVEPADFAALDNSMPHFWYRDNINQPTDKALAFGYTFLGVRLDCAQCHKHPYDQWSKRDFELFTEFFTRIKAGVPPDAKPLHEATQHMLGVPVKLNTAALRRQSYLRIAAEGRPIPWNEVYIEPAKGEQPGKLLGGPEIDLSQFDDPREPLMEWLLTEPNHYFAKSFVNRIWTNYFNVGIIDPPDDLNLANPPSNKALLDHLTDGFIGSGYDMKWLHRTIANSRTYQLSWRPNDTNRADTRNFSHAVLRRLPAEVAIDAINQATASDEVLGAVEMAVGNRKIGQHPVSYQTRAIDFSLLIFGKPLRTTNCDCERQSSPNLLQSLYTRNDQEMLDTLGRRNGWIAQLEKEKPTADRIEELVASAYLRALSREPTASEAADCRQHIEQSESIVEGLRDLLWALLNTQEFITNH
;
A
#
# COMPACT_ATOMS: atom_id res chain seq x y z
N MET A 1 -22.34 17.93 -32.44
CA MET A 1 -23.62 18.64 -32.27
C MET A 1 -24.79 17.68 -32.45
N ARG A 2 -25.43 17.26 -31.35
CA ARG A 2 -26.86 16.90 -31.24
C ARG A 2 -27.25 17.08 -29.76
N PRO A 3 -28.42 17.68 -29.45
CA PRO A 3 -28.70 18.23 -28.13
C PRO A 3 -29.50 17.29 -27.21
N SER A 4 -29.50 17.69 -25.95
CA SER A 4 -30.14 17.14 -24.75
C SER A 4 -31.61 16.72 -24.89
N ARG A 5 -32.00 15.66 -24.17
CA ARG A 5 -33.38 15.35 -23.80
C ARG A 5 -33.52 15.28 -22.29
N VAL A 6 -33.64 16.46 -21.69
CA VAL A 6 -34.44 16.68 -20.48
C VAL A 6 -35.73 17.33 -20.97
N VAL A 7 -36.85 17.10 -20.27
CA VAL A 7 -38.22 17.56 -20.57
C VAL A 7 -39.06 16.59 -21.43
N ILE A 8 -39.49 15.46 -20.84
CA ILE A 8 -40.84 14.87 -21.02
C ILE A 8 -41.22 14.09 -19.75
N ILE A 9 -41.59 14.78 -18.66
CA ILE A 9 -42.31 14.15 -17.51
C ILE A 9 -43.61 14.89 -17.13
N LEU A 10 -43.96 16.02 -17.77
CA LEU A 10 -45.08 16.87 -17.31
C LEU A 10 -46.19 17.11 -18.32
N THR A 11 -46.44 16.19 -19.26
CA THR A 11 -47.54 16.36 -20.24
C THR A 11 -48.12 15.03 -20.73
N ALA A 12 -48.49 14.15 -19.80
CA ALA A 12 -49.35 12.99 -20.08
C ALA A 12 -50.37 12.74 -18.95
N ILE A 13 -50.83 13.81 -18.30
CA ILE A 13 -51.95 13.79 -17.33
C ILE A 13 -53.12 14.56 -17.96
N SER A 14 -53.74 13.96 -18.97
CA SER A 14 -55.10 14.24 -19.45
C SER A 14 -55.29 13.52 -20.78
N LEU A 15 -56.35 12.72 -20.90
CA LEU A 15 -56.79 11.96 -22.09
C LEU A 15 -56.23 10.54 -22.24
N CYS A 16 -56.45 9.70 -21.23
CA CYS A 16 -56.79 8.29 -21.46
C CYS A 16 -57.92 7.91 -20.52
N SER A 17 -59.06 7.50 -21.08
CA SER A 17 -60.13 6.80 -20.38
C SER A 17 -59.55 5.59 -19.62
N PRO A 18 -60.15 5.19 -18.47
CA PRO A 18 -59.57 4.15 -17.64
C PRO A 18 -59.47 2.86 -18.45
N VAL A 19 -58.25 2.43 -18.74
CA VAL A 19 -57.98 1.03 -19.01
C VAL A 19 -58.39 0.33 -17.72
N ALA A 20 -59.43 -0.50 -17.82
CA ALA A 20 -59.73 -1.47 -16.79
C ALA A 20 -58.50 -2.38 -16.69
N PHE A 21 -57.57 -2.03 -15.80
CA PHE A 21 -56.69 -3.01 -15.22
C PHE A 21 -57.64 -4.02 -14.60
N ALA A 22 -57.66 -5.24 -15.15
CA ALA A 22 -58.06 -6.38 -14.36
C ALA A 22 -57.29 -6.22 -13.04
N ALA A 23 -58.02 -6.02 -11.96
CA ALA A 23 -57.44 -6.17 -10.65
C ALA A 23 -56.89 -7.60 -10.67
N ASP A 24 -55.57 -7.74 -10.84
CA ASP A 24 -54.90 -8.87 -10.24
C ASP A 24 -55.37 -8.81 -8.79
N GLU A 25 -56.21 -9.77 -8.42
CA GLU A 25 -56.64 -9.93 -7.03
C GLU A 25 -55.36 -9.81 -6.21
N VAL A 26 -55.29 -8.80 -5.35
CA VAL A 26 -54.22 -8.69 -4.36
C VAL A 26 -54.38 -9.94 -3.51
N GLN A 27 -53.66 -10.98 -3.89
CA GLN A 27 -53.75 -12.27 -3.26
C GLN A 27 -53.35 -12.03 -1.82
N ALA A 28 -54.25 -12.33 -0.88
CA ALA A 28 -53.99 -12.10 0.54
C ALA A 28 -52.63 -12.71 0.89
N PRO A 29 -51.77 -12.01 1.66
CA PRO A 29 -50.43 -12.47 1.92
C PRO A 29 -50.50 -13.88 2.50
N SER A 30 -49.71 -14.81 1.94
CA SER A 30 -49.71 -16.19 2.39
C SER A 30 -49.39 -16.25 3.89
N PRO A 31 -49.79 -17.30 4.62
CA PRO A 31 -49.42 -17.46 6.02
C PRO A 31 -47.91 -17.33 6.27
N GLU A 32 -47.10 -17.77 5.30
CA GLU A 32 -45.65 -17.59 5.31
C GLU A 32 -45.24 -16.12 5.17
N GLN A 33 -45.82 -15.37 4.23
CA GLN A 33 -45.54 -13.92 4.08
C GLN A 33 -45.96 -13.12 5.32
N GLN A 34 -47.06 -13.49 5.98
CA GLN A 34 -47.47 -12.89 7.24
C GLN A 34 -46.48 -13.21 8.37
N ALA A 35 -46.00 -14.45 8.43
CA ALA A 35 -44.97 -14.88 9.37
C ALA A 35 -43.65 -14.14 9.16
N VAL A 36 -43.21 -13.95 7.90
CA VAL A 36 -42.04 -13.14 7.55
C VAL A 36 -42.17 -11.72 8.09
N GLU A 37 -43.33 -11.08 7.87
CA GLU A 37 -43.54 -9.71 8.31
C GLU A 37 -43.57 -9.58 9.84
N ALA A 38 -44.16 -10.55 10.53
CA ALA A 38 -44.11 -10.62 12.00
C ALA A 38 -42.67 -10.76 12.52
N LEU A 39 -41.87 -11.66 11.92
CA LEU A 39 -40.49 -11.91 12.33
C LEU A 39 -39.53 -10.78 11.95
N LYS A 40 -39.79 -10.02 10.89
CA LYS A 40 -38.99 -8.82 10.55
C LYS A 40 -39.02 -7.76 11.64
N ARG A 41 -40.15 -7.62 12.35
CA ARG A 41 -40.31 -6.64 13.44
C ARG A 41 -39.41 -6.92 14.63
N ILE A 42 -38.96 -8.16 14.81
CA ILE A 42 -38.09 -8.60 15.91
C ILE A 42 -36.60 -8.74 15.49
N ARG A 43 -36.20 -8.09 14.38
CA ARG A 43 -34.81 -8.00 13.86
C ARG A 43 -34.16 -9.35 13.57
N THR A 44 -34.79 -10.15 12.71
CA THR A 44 -34.33 -11.49 12.31
C THR A 44 -33.66 -11.49 10.92
N ASN A 45 -32.85 -12.49 10.61
CA ASN A 45 -32.34 -12.69 9.24
C ASN A 45 -33.26 -13.63 8.48
N ILE A 46 -33.74 -13.20 7.31
CA ILE A 46 -34.58 -14.02 6.44
C ILE A 46 -34.02 -13.95 5.03
N GLN A 47 -33.74 -15.10 4.41
CA GLN A 47 -33.37 -15.20 3.00
C GLN A 47 -34.37 -16.06 2.24
N PHE A 48 -34.57 -15.73 0.97
CA PHE A 48 -35.58 -16.35 0.12
C PHE A 48 -34.95 -17.13 -1.03
N ASN A 49 -35.62 -18.22 -1.43
CA ASN A 49 -35.40 -18.91 -2.69
C ASN A 49 -35.82 -18.01 -3.88
N LYS A 50 -35.43 -18.39 -5.09
CA LYS A 50 -35.81 -17.66 -6.33
C LYS A 50 -37.33 -17.61 -6.54
N ASP A 51 -38.07 -18.56 -5.99
CA ASP A 51 -39.52 -18.65 -6.04
C ASP A 51 -40.23 -17.84 -4.94
N GLY A 52 -39.47 -17.15 -4.08
CA GLY A 52 -40.00 -16.31 -3.00
C GLY A 52 -40.28 -17.06 -1.69
N THR A 53 -40.09 -18.38 -1.62
CA THR A 53 -40.21 -19.14 -0.36
C THR A 53 -39.03 -18.88 0.56
N THR A 54 -39.24 -18.99 1.88
CA THR A 54 -38.18 -18.76 2.86
C THR A 54 -37.24 -19.96 2.92
N ARG A 55 -35.96 -19.70 2.68
CA ARG A 55 -34.89 -20.70 2.70
C ARG A 55 -34.15 -20.72 4.04
N LEU A 56 -33.82 -19.54 4.53
CA LEU A 56 -33.02 -19.34 5.74
C LEU A 56 -33.74 -18.44 6.72
N LEU A 57 -33.77 -18.84 7.98
CA LEU A 57 -34.27 -18.06 9.09
C LEU A 57 -33.26 -18.08 10.24
N ARG A 58 -32.87 -16.89 10.72
CA ARG A 58 -32.05 -16.74 11.92
C ARG A 58 -32.73 -15.81 12.92
N LEU A 59 -32.94 -16.33 14.11
CA LEU A 59 -33.32 -15.61 15.31
C LEU A 59 -32.06 -15.51 16.19
N SER A 60 -31.54 -14.31 16.43
CA SER A 60 -30.35 -14.11 17.28
C SER A 60 -30.44 -12.89 18.17
N ASN A 61 -31.65 -12.33 18.33
CA ASN A 61 -31.89 -11.19 19.18
C ASN A 61 -32.23 -11.67 20.60
N ALA A 62 -31.55 -11.14 21.61
CA ALA A 62 -31.71 -11.54 23.00
C ALA A 62 -33.13 -11.33 23.56
N THR A 63 -33.96 -10.49 22.93
CA THR A 63 -35.35 -10.25 23.35
C THR A 63 -36.35 -11.24 22.75
N VAL A 64 -35.92 -12.16 21.88
CA VAL A 64 -36.79 -13.16 21.26
C VAL A 64 -37.12 -14.24 22.28
N THR A 65 -38.42 -14.51 22.46
CA THR A 65 -38.97 -15.55 23.35
C THR A 65 -39.61 -16.69 22.56
N ASP A 66 -40.10 -17.71 23.26
CA ASP A 66 -40.74 -18.90 22.70
C ASP A 66 -41.93 -18.61 21.76
N ASP A 67 -42.61 -17.48 21.93
CA ASP A 67 -43.75 -17.08 21.09
C ASP A 67 -43.36 -16.87 19.62
N ALA A 68 -42.12 -16.44 19.35
CA ALA A 68 -41.64 -16.24 17.99
C ALA A 68 -41.58 -17.57 17.21
N LEU A 69 -41.44 -18.71 17.89
CA LEU A 69 -41.34 -20.02 17.27
C LEU A 69 -42.67 -20.53 16.69
N ALA A 70 -43.81 -19.97 17.12
CA ALA A 70 -45.12 -20.32 16.55
C ALA A 70 -45.19 -20.06 15.03
N HIS A 71 -44.41 -19.09 14.54
CA HIS A 71 -44.32 -18.77 13.12
C HIS A 71 -43.60 -19.85 12.29
N LEU A 72 -42.79 -20.72 12.92
CA LEU A 72 -42.02 -21.75 12.22
C LEU A 72 -42.90 -22.73 11.43
N GLN A 73 -44.13 -22.94 11.88
CA GLN A 73 -45.07 -23.85 11.21
C GLN A 73 -45.34 -23.49 9.74
N HIS A 74 -45.10 -22.24 9.33
CA HIS A 74 -45.35 -21.74 7.99
C HIS A 74 -44.16 -21.86 7.01
N PHE A 75 -42.94 -22.12 7.48
CA PHE A 75 -41.73 -22.17 6.63
C PHE A 75 -41.40 -23.59 6.13
N LYS A 76 -42.19 -24.12 5.20
CA LYS A 76 -42.06 -25.53 4.76
C LYS A 76 -40.83 -25.83 3.89
N GLN A 77 -40.23 -24.81 3.28
CA GLN A 77 -39.04 -24.93 2.41
C GLN A 77 -37.75 -24.49 3.11
N LEU A 78 -37.77 -24.37 4.44
CA LEU A 78 -36.63 -23.94 5.22
C LEU A 78 -35.54 -25.02 5.22
N ASP A 79 -34.34 -24.68 4.76
CA ASP A 79 -33.16 -25.55 4.80
C ASP A 79 -32.17 -25.14 5.91
N TYR A 80 -32.30 -23.92 6.43
CA TYR A 80 -31.46 -23.39 7.50
C TYR A 80 -32.28 -22.68 8.57
N LEU A 81 -32.13 -23.14 9.83
CA LEU A 81 -32.71 -22.51 11.00
C LEU A 81 -31.62 -22.27 12.06
N ALA A 82 -31.49 -21.03 12.51
CA ALA A 82 -30.70 -20.71 13.69
C ALA A 82 -31.55 -20.00 14.74
N ILE A 83 -31.49 -20.50 15.96
CA ILE A 83 -32.11 -19.95 17.16
C ILE A 83 -30.99 -19.76 18.19
N VAL A 84 -30.48 -18.52 18.29
CA VAL A 84 -29.39 -18.11 19.19
C VAL A 84 -29.92 -17.06 20.13
N CYS A 85 -30.85 -17.48 20.98
CA CYS A 85 -31.63 -16.59 21.83
C CYS A 85 -31.62 -17.15 23.26
N PRO A 86 -30.95 -16.49 24.23
CA PRO A 86 -30.84 -16.99 25.61
C PRO A 86 -32.19 -17.21 26.30
N GLN A 87 -33.23 -16.50 25.88
CA GLN A 87 -34.59 -16.55 26.45
C GLN A 87 -35.48 -17.62 25.81
N VAL A 88 -35.03 -18.30 24.75
CA VAL A 88 -35.78 -19.39 24.14
C VAL A 88 -35.52 -20.68 24.90
N THR A 89 -36.59 -21.35 25.29
CA THR A 89 -36.63 -22.62 26.04
C THR A 89 -37.20 -23.73 25.15
N ASP A 90 -37.49 -24.90 25.73
CA ASP A 90 -38.18 -25.99 25.01
C ASP A 90 -39.63 -25.66 24.61
N ALA A 91 -40.22 -24.60 25.17
CA ALA A 91 -41.59 -24.22 24.84
C ALA A 91 -41.72 -23.81 23.36
N ASN A 92 -42.78 -24.30 22.70
CA ASN A 92 -43.08 -24.06 21.26
C ASN A 92 -42.02 -24.58 20.26
N THR A 93 -41.05 -25.40 20.68
CA THR A 93 -40.06 -26.00 19.77
C THR A 93 -40.62 -27.18 18.96
N ASN A 94 -41.80 -27.68 19.32
CA ASN A 94 -42.57 -28.69 18.57
C ASN A 94 -42.84 -28.29 17.11
N HIS A 95 -42.79 -26.98 16.78
CA HIS A 95 -42.94 -26.51 15.40
C HIS A 95 -41.74 -26.84 14.50
N ILE A 96 -40.57 -27.18 15.07
CA ILE A 96 -39.37 -27.60 14.33
C ILE A 96 -39.59 -28.95 13.63
N ALA A 97 -40.37 -29.86 14.24
CA ALA A 97 -40.65 -31.19 13.68
C ALA A 97 -41.26 -31.15 12.26
N GLY A 98 -41.93 -30.04 11.90
CA GLY A 98 -42.53 -29.86 10.58
C GLY A 98 -41.58 -29.35 9.48
N LEU A 99 -40.30 -29.14 9.79
CA LEU A 99 -39.29 -28.54 8.91
C LEU A 99 -38.45 -29.62 8.20
N ILE A 100 -39.10 -30.55 7.52
CA ILE A 100 -38.48 -31.75 6.92
C ILE A 100 -37.38 -31.49 5.87
N ASN A 101 -37.22 -30.25 5.42
CA ASN A 101 -36.19 -29.85 4.46
C ASN A 101 -34.93 -29.30 5.12
N LEU A 102 -34.88 -29.27 6.46
CA LEU A 102 -33.80 -28.67 7.20
C LEU A 102 -32.49 -29.45 7.02
N GLU A 103 -31.46 -28.76 6.50
CA GLU A 103 -30.09 -29.26 6.37
C GLU A 103 -29.21 -28.79 7.53
N THR A 104 -29.50 -27.60 8.08
CA THR A 104 -28.76 -27.04 9.22
C THR A 104 -29.70 -26.51 10.30
N LEU A 105 -29.45 -26.96 11.52
CA LEU A 105 -30.11 -26.49 12.72
C LEU A 105 -29.08 -26.03 13.74
N LEU A 106 -29.17 -24.78 14.15
CA LEU A 106 -28.35 -24.24 15.21
C LEU A 106 -29.22 -23.74 16.35
N LEU A 107 -29.02 -24.32 17.52
CA LEU A 107 -29.73 -24.00 18.77
C LEU A 107 -28.78 -23.42 19.83
N SER A 108 -27.53 -23.16 19.47
CA SER A 108 -26.50 -22.74 20.40
C SER A 108 -26.84 -21.47 21.17
N LYS A 109 -26.36 -21.35 22.42
CA LYS A 109 -26.59 -20.21 23.32
C LYS A 109 -28.06 -19.90 23.58
N SER A 110 -28.87 -20.96 23.71
CA SER A 110 -30.28 -20.87 24.09
C SER A 110 -30.55 -21.66 25.36
N SER A 111 -31.67 -21.40 26.03
CA SER A 111 -32.10 -22.15 27.22
C SER A 111 -32.84 -23.45 26.87
N ILE A 112 -32.60 -24.00 25.68
CA ILE A 112 -33.16 -25.26 25.18
C ILE A 112 -32.54 -26.45 25.93
N GLY A 113 -33.37 -27.44 26.24
CA GLY A 113 -33.00 -28.71 26.85
C GLY A 113 -33.47 -29.91 26.04
N ASP A 114 -33.56 -31.06 26.70
CA ASP A 114 -33.74 -32.37 26.05
C ASP A 114 -35.05 -32.51 25.28
N ALA A 115 -36.12 -31.82 25.68
CA ALA A 115 -37.43 -31.95 25.05
C ALA A 115 -37.42 -31.46 23.59
N THR A 116 -36.59 -30.48 23.27
CA THR A 116 -36.43 -30.02 21.88
C THR A 116 -35.83 -31.09 20.98
N LEU A 117 -34.87 -31.89 21.46
CA LEU A 117 -34.23 -32.93 20.65
C LEU A 117 -35.20 -34.04 20.23
N ALA A 118 -36.20 -34.35 21.07
CA ALA A 118 -37.26 -35.30 20.71
C ALA A 118 -38.04 -34.87 19.46
N HIS A 119 -38.15 -33.56 19.19
CA HIS A 119 -38.83 -33.00 18.02
C HIS A 119 -38.00 -33.04 16.74
N LEU A 120 -36.70 -33.40 16.81
CA LEU A 120 -35.85 -33.54 15.63
C LEU A 120 -36.03 -34.90 14.94
N THR A 121 -36.70 -35.84 15.60
CA THR A 121 -37.03 -37.15 15.04
C THR A 121 -37.77 -37.00 13.70
N GLY A 122 -37.18 -37.50 12.62
CA GLY A 122 -37.76 -37.42 11.25
C GLY A 122 -37.20 -36.30 10.37
N LEU A 123 -36.25 -35.48 10.85
CA LEU A 123 -35.50 -34.52 10.03
C LEU A 123 -34.36 -35.22 9.28
N GLU A 124 -34.71 -36.14 8.38
CA GLU A 124 -33.77 -37.05 7.70
C GLU A 124 -32.72 -36.35 6.81
N LYS A 125 -32.94 -35.08 6.46
CA LYS A 125 -31.99 -34.26 5.68
C LYS A 125 -31.00 -33.47 6.54
N LEU A 126 -31.10 -33.55 7.86
CA LEU A 126 -30.27 -32.73 8.74
C LEU A 126 -28.82 -33.21 8.68
N GLU A 127 -27.94 -32.35 8.19
CA GLU A 127 -26.50 -32.61 8.07
C GLU A 127 -25.71 -31.95 9.19
N ARG A 128 -26.19 -30.82 9.70
CA ARG A 128 -25.43 -29.99 10.65
C ARG A 128 -26.29 -29.60 11.84
N LEU A 129 -25.86 -30.00 13.03
CA LEU A 129 -26.55 -29.75 14.29
C LEU A 129 -25.61 -29.10 15.30
N TYR A 130 -25.92 -27.88 15.72
CA TYR A 130 -25.10 -27.11 16.65
C TYR A 130 -25.86 -26.82 17.94
N LEU A 131 -25.37 -27.36 19.05
CA LEU A 131 -26.01 -27.37 20.37
C LEU A 131 -25.13 -26.71 21.44
N ALA A 132 -24.05 -26.02 21.04
CA ALA A 132 -23.12 -25.41 21.98
C ALA A 132 -23.81 -24.48 22.99
N GLU A 133 -23.43 -24.53 24.27
CA GLU A 133 -24.00 -23.69 25.34
C GLU A 133 -25.54 -23.84 25.46
N THR A 134 -26.02 -25.08 25.55
CA THR A 134 -27.44 -25.42 25.81
C THR A 134 -27.56 -26.30 27.05
N LYS A 135 -28.79 -26.57 27.50
CA LYS A 135 -29.09 -27.42 28.68
C LYS A 135 -29.32 -28.89 28.31
N ILE A 136 -28.71 -29.34 27.22
CA ILE A 136 -28.87 -30.70 26.71
C ILE A 136 -28.00 -31.65 27.52
N SER A 137 -28.59 -32.77 27.93
CA SER A 137 -27.96 -33.83 28.69
C SER A 137 -27.83 -35.13 27.88
N ASP A 138 -27.19 -36.14 28.47
CA ASP A 138 -27.04 -37.48 27.87
C ASP A 138 -28.38 -38.08 27.45
N GLU A 139 -29.44 -37.88 28.25
CA GLU A 139 -30.79 -38.37 27.95
C GLU A 139 -31.38 -37.71 26.70
N GLY A 140 -31.13 -36.40 26.52
CA GLY A 140 -31.53 -35.67 25.33
C GLY A 140 -30.85 -36.17 24.08
N LEU A 141 -29.53 -36.42 24.16
CA LEU A 141 -28.71 -36.84 23.03
C LEU A 141 -29.16 -38.18 22.42
N ALA A 142 -29.80 -39.06 23.20
CA ALA A 142 -30.41 -40.29 22.68
C ALA A 142 -31.41 -40.04 21.53
N ASN A 143 -32.05 -38.86 21.48
CA ASN A 143 -33.06 -38.54 20.47
C ASN A 143 -32.48 -38.23 19.08
N ILE A 144 -31.16 -38.03 18.94
CA ILE A 144 -30.54 -37.73 17.64
C ILE A 144 -29.95 -38.97 16.94
N ALA A 145 -29.98 -40.15 17.57
CA ALA A 145 -29.41 -41.37 17.01
C ALA A 145 -29.99 -41.78 15.63
N GLY A 146 -31.18 -41.30 15.28
CA GLY A 146 -31.82 -41.53 13.98
C GLY A 146 -31.41 -40.56 12.87
N LEU A 147 -30.60 -39.54 13.15
CA LEU A 147 -30.22 -38.49 12.19
C LEU A 147 -28.97 -38.89 11.39
N LEU A 148 -29.12 -39.94 10.58
CA LEU A 148 -28.01 -40.61 9.90
C LEU A 148 -27.24 -39.75 8.88
N GLN A 149 -27.78 -38.59 8.46
CA GLN A 149 -27.10 -37.67 7.54
C GLN A 149 -26.21 -36.65 8.25
N LEU A 150 -26.15 -36.64 9.59
CA LEU A 150 -25.30 -35.70 10.33
C LEU A 150 -23.82 -35.87 9.95
N THR A 151 -23.22 -34.78 9.49
CA THR A 151 -21.80 -34.62 9.17
C THR A 151 -21.07 -33.71 10.16
N SER A 152 -21.77 -32.75 10.78
CA SER A 152 -21.19 -31.91 11.82
C SER A 152 -22.10 -31.83 13.03
N LEU A 153 -21.53 -32.09 14.21
CA LEU A 153 -22.20 -32.01 15.49
C LEU A 153 -21.36 -31.21 16.47
N SER A 154 -21.97 -30.20 17.09
CA SER A 154 -21.33 -29.41 18.15
C SER A 154 -22.07 -29.57 19.46
N LEU A 155 -21.37 -30.05 20.47
CA LEU A 155 -21.85 -30.26 21.84
C LEU A 155 -21.02 -29.44 22.85
N GLU A 156 -20.30 -28.42 22.39
CA GLU A 156 -19.42 -27.61 23.24
C GLU A 156 -20.17 -27.00 24.44
N GLN A 157 -19.58 -27.05 25.63
CA GLN A 157 -20.18 -26.50 26.87
C GLN A 157 -21.63 -26.98 27.11
N THR A 158 -21.85 -28.29 27.02
CA THR A 158 -23.11 -28.96 27.37
C THR A 158 -22.90 -29.96 28.52
N ASP A 159 -23.99 -30.49 29.09
CA ASP A 159 -23.93 -31.47 30.18
C ASP A 159 -23.71 -32.92 29.67
N ILE A 160 -23.08 -33.09 28.50
CA ILE A 160 -22.79 -34.38 27.89
C ILE A 160 -21.59 -35.04 28.57
N SER A 161 -21.74 -36.32 28.92
CA SER A 161 -20.72 -37.19 29.50
C SER A 161 -20.44 -38.40 28.60
N ASP A 162 -19.62 -39.34 29.10
CA ASP A 162 -19.33 -40.61 28.42
C ASP A 162 -20.60 -41.43 28.11
N GLU A 163 -21.64 -41.33 28.94
CA GLU A 163 -22.92 -42.01 28.68
C GLU A 163 -23.62 -41.44 27.44
N GLY A 164 -23.55 -40.13 27.22
CA GLY A 164 -24.11 -39.47 26.06
C GLY A 164 -23.44 -39.91 24.75
N LEU A 165 -22.12 -40.10 24.75
CA LEU A 165 -21.38 -40.51 23.55
C LEU A 165 -21.84 -41.85 22.98
N LYS A 166 -22.39 -42.75 23.81
CA LYS A 166 -22.97 -44.03 23.37
C LYS A 166 -24.09 -43.84 22.36
N HIS A 167 -24.79 -42.71 22.41
CA HIS A 167 -25.89 -42.39 21.52
C HIS A 167 -25.43 -41.89 20.14
N LEU A 168 -24.15 -41.59 19.96
CA LEU A 168 -23.57 -41.24 18.67
C LEU A 168 -23.20 -42.48 17.84
N ARG A 169 -23.18 -43.67 18.44
CA ARG A 169 -22.95 -44.94 17.73
C ARG A 169 -23.94 -45.08 16.56
N GLY A 170 -23.43 -45.40 15.38
CA GLY A 170 -24.22 -45.53 14.15
C GLY A 170 -24.38 -44.24 13.32
N LEU A 171 -24.02 -43.05 13.83
CA LEU A 171 -23.99 -41.80 13.07
C LEU A 171 -22.72 -41.70 12.19
N SER A 172 -22.54 -42.71 11.33
CA SER A 172 -21.28 -42.97 10.60
C SER A 172 -20.82 -41.87 9.63
N ASN A 173 -21.68 -40.90 9.29
CA ASN A 173 -21.37 -39.77 8.41
C ASN A 173 -20.76 -38.56 9.15
N ILE A 174 -20.67 -38.58 10.49
CA ILE A 174 -20.07 -37.46 11.24
C ILE A 174 -18.61 -37.31 10.82
N GLU A 175 -18.27 -36.14 10.27
CA GLU A 175 -16.92 -35.72 9.89
C GLU A 175 -16.29 -34.79 10.93
N THR A 176 -17.09 -33.93 11.55
CA THR A 176 -16.63 -32.94 12.54
C THR A 176 -17.42 -33.06 13.82
N LEU A 177 -16.73 -33.31 14.93
CA LEU A 177 -17.33 -33.40 16.26
C LEU A 177 -16.62 -32.43 17.22
N LEU A 178 -17.40 -31.52 17.81
CA LEU A 178 -16.90 -30.54 18.78
C LEU A 178 -17.42 -30.89 20.19
N LEU A 179 -16.51 -31.27 21.09
CA LEU A 179 -16.81 -31.69 22.47
C LEU A 179 -16.14 -30.80 23.53
N ASN A 180 -15.69 -29.61 23.14
CA ASN A 180 -14.96 -28.71 24.03
C ASN A 180 -15.75 -28.42 25.31
N GLU A 181 -15.07 -28.46 26.45
CA GLU A 181 -15.64 -28.15 27.77
C GLU A 181 -16.89 -28.97 28.12
N THR A 182 -16.93 -30.24 27.68
CA THR A 182 -17.94 -31.22 28.10
C THR A 182 -17.44 -32.08 29.27
N GLN A 183 -18.31 -32.93 29.83
CA GLN A 183 -17.96 -33.87 30.90
C GLN A 183 -17.40 -35.20 30.37
N VAL A 184 -17.01 -35.25 29.09
CA VAL A 184 -16.39 -36.41 28.44
C VAL A 184 -14.99 -36.66 28.99
N THR A 185 -14.66 -37.94 29.23
CA THR A 185 -13.37 -38.40 29.73
C THR A 185 -12.67 -39.33 28.75
N GLY A 186 -11.41 -39.69 29.03
CA GLY A 186 -10.61 -40.60 28.20
C GLY A 186 -11.33 -41.92 27.84
N PRO A 187 -11.88 -42.68 28.81
CA PRO A 187 -12.68 -43.87 28.57
C PRO A 187 -13.87 -43.68 27.62
N GLY A 188 -14.60 -42.57 27.71
CA GLY A 188 -15.74 -42.27 26.84
C GLY A 188 -15.39 -42.17 25.36
N LEU A 189 -14.15 -41.85 25.00
CA LEU A 189 -13.72 -41.75 23.60
C LEU A 189 -13.78 -43.10 22.85
N THR A 190 -13.84 -44.23 23.57
CA THR A 190 -14.05 -45.56 22.96
C THR A 190 -15.39 -45.66 22.22
N GLU A 191 -16.35 -44.83 22.60
CA GLU A 191 -17.68 -44.77 22.00
C GLU A 191 -17.66 -44.17 20.58
N LEU A 192 -16.61 -43.43 20.22
CA LEU A 192 -16.47 -42.76 18.93
C LEU A 192 -15.90 -43.66 17.82
N GLN A 193 -15.48 -44.89 18.14
CA GLN A 193 -14.80 -45.80 17.20
C GLN A 193 -15.65 -46.20 15.98
N GLU A 194 -16.97 -46.13 16.09
CA GLU A 194 -17.91 -46.43 15.00
C GLU A 194 -18.14 -45.24 14.05
N LEU A 195 -17.63 -44.03 14.38
CA LEU A 195 -17.73 -42.84 13.54
C LEU A 195 -16.69 -42.88 12.41
N SER A 196 -16.90 -43.77 11.43
CA SER A 196 -15.91 -44.08 10.40
C SER A 196 -15.50 -42.92 9.50
N GLN A 197 -16.30 -41.86 9.42
CA GLN A 197 -15.97 -40.64 8.65
C GLN A 197 -15.41 -39.50 9.52
N LEU A 198 -15.19 -39.70 10.83
CA LEU A 198 -14.75 -38.64 11.73
C LEU A 198 -13.33 -38.19 11.38
N ARG A 199 -13.21 -36.96 10.90
CA ARG A 199 -11.95 -36.34 10.45
C ARG A 199 -11.44 -35.28 11.41
N VAL A 200 -12.34 -34.59 12.11
CA VAL A 200 -12.02 -33.45 12.97
C VAL A 200 -12.65 -33.66 14.34
N LEU A 201 -11.81 -33.71 15.38
CA LEU A 201 -12.24 -33.87 16.76
C LEU A 201 -11.63 -32.79 17.66
N TYR A 202 -12.48 -32.12 18.43
CA TYR A 202 -12.12 -31.07 19.36
C TYR A 202 -12.47 -31.49 20.79
N LEU A 203 -11.47 -31.52 21.68
CA LEU A 203 -11.56 -31.98 23.07
C LEU A 203 -10.95 -30.96 24.06
N GLU A 204 -11.03 -29.66 23.74
CA GLU A 204 -10.48 -28.60 24.56
C GLU A 204 -11.05 -28.66 25.99
N GLN A 205 -10.16 -28.62 26.98
CA GLN A 205 -10.51 -28.63 28.41
C GLN A 205 -11.38 -29.82 28.88
N CYS A 206 -11.39 -30.95 28.16
CA CYS A 206 -11.99 -32.19 28.64
C CYS A 206 -11.09 -32.89 29.69
N ALA A 207 -11.69 -33.68 30.58
CA ALA A 207 -10.98 -34.43 31.62
C ALA A 207 -10.34 -35.72 31.07
N LEU A 208 -9.31 -35.57 30.24
CA LEU A 208 -8.63 -36.68 29.56
C LEU A 208 -7.48 -37.27 30.39
N ASP A 209 -7.39 -38.60 30.42
CA ASP A 209 -6.30 -39.36 31.06
C ASP A 209 -5.31 -39.94 30.03
N SER A 210 -4.29 -40.68 30.49
CA SER A 210 -3.28 -41.27 29.58
C SER A 210 -3.81 -42.34 28.64
N SER A 211 -5.04 -42.84 28.86
CA SER A 211 -5.69 -43.80 27.96
C SER A 211 -6.42 -43.12 26.79
N ALA A 212 -6.72 -41.82 26.88
CA ALA A 212 -7.52 -41.09 25.90
C ALA A 212 -6.97 -41.21 24.46
N ILE A 213 -5.66 -41.06 24.27
CA ILE A 213 -5.00 -41.13 22.97
C ILE A 213 -5.11 -42.54 22.35
N LEU A 214 -5.00 -43.58 23.18
CA LEU A 214 -5.15 -44.98 22.74
C LEU A 214 -6.58 -45.29 22.31
N ASN A 215 -7.58 -44.68 22.97
CA ASN A 215 -8.98 -44.88 22.64
C ASN A 215 -9.37 -44.30 21.28
N LEU A 216 -8.60 -43.34 20.75
CA LEU A 216 -8.74 -42.78 19.41
C LEU A 216 -8.05 -43.61 18.31
N GLU A 217 -7.19 -44.57 18.66
CA GLU A 217 -6.44 -45.40 17.71
C GLU A 217 -7.32 -46.07 16.63
N PRO A 218 -8.52 -46.58 16.95
CA PRO A 218 -9.37 -47.24 15.94
C PRO A 218 -9.97 -46.29 14.89
N ILE A 219 -9.99 -44.97 15.15
CA ILE A 219 -10.58 -43.96 14.26
C ILE A 219 -9.56 -43.57 13.17
N LYS A 220 -9.41 -44.42 12.16
CA LYS A 220 -8.39 -44.24 11.10
C LYS A 220 -8.64 -43.07 10.16
N SER A 221 -9.84 -42.49 10.18
CA SER A 221 -10.22 -41.31 9.41
C SER A 221 -9.84 -39.98 10.09
N LEU A 222 -9.42 -40.00 11.36
CA LEU A 222 -9.16 -38.78 12.12
C LEU A 222 -7.91 -38.06 11.60
N GLU A 223 -8.07 -36.85 11.06
CA GLU A 223 -6.98 -36.05 10.47
C GLU A 223 -6.58 -34.86 11.35
N HIS A 224 -7.53 -34.30 12.11
CA HIS A 224 -7.33 -33.14 12.97
C HIS A 224 -7.78 -33.48 14.41
N LEU A 225 -6.89 -33.26 15.37
CA LEU A 225 -7.17 -33.43 16.79
C LEU A 225 -6.76 -32.17 17.57
N SER A 226 -7.72 -31.54 18.25
CA SER A 226 -7.45 -30.42 19.17
C SER A 226 -7.55 -30.88 20.61
N LEU A 227 -6.48 -30.66 21.38
CA LEU A 227 -6.33 -30.98 22.80
C LEU A 227 -5.97 -29.73 23.60
N ASN A 228 -6.37 -28.55 23.13
CA ASN A 228 -6.04 -27.30 23.80
C ASN A 228 -6.51 -27.33 25.28
N GLY A 229 -5.69 -26.79 26.19
CA GLY A 229 -5.97 -26.79 27.62
C GLY A 229 -5.91 -28.15 28.32
N VAL A 230 -5.60 -29.26 27.62
CA VAL A 230 -5.49 -30.60 28.20
C VAL A 230 -4.04 -30.84 28.66
N ALA A 231 -3.84 -31.19 29.94
CA ALA A 231 -2.50 -31.48 30.47
C ALA A 231 -1.91 -32.75 29.83
N LEU A 232 -0.85 -32.61 29.03
CA LEU A 232 -0.20 -33.75 28.38
C LEU A 232 0.86 -34.40 29.29
N THR A 233 0.71 -35.71 29.54
CA THR A 233 1.72 -36.53 30.21
C THR A 233 2.65 -37.22 29.20
N ASP A 234 3.85 -37.65 29.62
CA ASP A 234 4.79 -38.38 28.76
C ASP A 234 4.19 -39.70 28.22
N GLU A 235 3.30 -40.34 28.98
CA GLU A 235 2.57 -41.54 28.57
C GLU A 235 1.58 -41.25 27.43
N MET A 236 0.90 -40.09 27.48
CA MET A 236 0.04 -39.63 26.38
C MET A 236 0.86 -39.39 25.13
N ILE A 237 2.00 -38.69 25.28
CA ILE A 237 2.92 -38.36 24.19
C ILE A 237 3.41 -39.63 23.46
N ALA A 238 3.84 -40.65 24.21
CA ALA A 238 4.29 -41.92 23.64
C ALA A 238 3.19 -42.63 22.83
N SER A 239 1.92 -42.42 23.19
CA SER A 239 0.78 -43.06 22.54
C SER A 239 0.43 -42.47 21.17
N PHE A 240 0.87 -41.24 20.85
CA PHE A 240 0.63 -40.61 19.55
C PHE A 240 1.27 -41.35 18.37
N ALA A 241 2.33 -42.13 18.61
CA ALA A 241 2.97 -42.95 17.56
C ALA A 241 1.99 -43.93 16.87
N LYS A 242 0.86 -44.23 17.52
CA LYS A 242 -0.20 -45.09 16.97
C LYS A 242 -1.22 -44.34 16.10
N LEU A 243 -1.19 -43.01 16.10
CA LEU A 243 -2.13 -42.14 15.37
C LEU A 243 -1.49 -41.53 14.11
N SER A 244 -0.75 -42.33 13.35
CA SER A 244 -0.01 -41.91 12.14
C SER A 244 -0.85 -41.22 11.05
N GLN A 245 -2.17 -41.33 11.11
CA GLN A 245 -3.12 -40.68 10.21
C GLN A 245 -3.30 -39.17 10.47
N LEU A 246 -2.94 -38.69 11.68
CA LEU A 246 -3.12 -37.29 12.05
C LEU A 246 -2.25 -36.39 11.17
N LYS A 247 -2.87 -35.32 10.68
CA LYS A 247 -2.25 -34.26 9.87
C LYS A 247 -2.07 -32.98 10.66
N VAL A 248 -2.98 -32.71 11.60
CA VAL A 248 -2.98 -31.51 12.44
C VAL A 248 -3.25 -31.89 13.88
N VAL A 249 -2.41 -31.41 14.80
CA VAL A 249 -2.58 -31.57 16.24
C VAL A 249 -2.43 -30.22 16.94
N GLU A 250 -3.47 -29.77 17.65
CA GLU A 250 -3.43 -28.54 18.45
C GLU A 250 -3.24 -28.83 19.94
N LEU A 251 -2.25 -28.20 20.54
CA LEU A 251 -1.75 -28.45 21.90
C LEU A 251 -1.47 -27.13 22.65
N TYR A 252 -2.28 -26.09 22.43
CA TYR A 252 -2.17 -24.83 23.16
C TYR A 252 -2.55 -25.03 24.63
N ARG A 253 -1.82 -24.41 25.55
CA ARG A 253 -2.00 -24.45 27.02
C ARG A 253 -2.04 -25.86 27.59
N THR A 254 -1.26 -26.78 27.02
CA THR A 254 -1.23 -28.20 27.42
C THR A 254 -0.13 -28.54 28.43
N GLY A 255 0.79 -27.61 28.69
CA GLY A 255 1.96 -27.85 29.54
C GLY A 255 2.98 -28.82 28.95
N CYS A 256 2.90 -29.13 27.64
CA CYS A 256 3.84 -29.98 26.94
C CYS A 256 5.28 -29.44 27.05
N SER A 257 6.25 -30.27 27.44
CA SER A 257 7.67 -29.86 27.48
C SER A 257 8.31 -29.91 26.09
N LEU A 258 9.45 -29.22 25.90
CA LEU A 258 10.21 -29.27 24.64
C LEU A 258 10.61 -30.71 24.26
N GLY A 259 11.08 -31.51 25.23
CA GLY A 259 11.42 -32.92 24.99
C GLY A 259 10.18 -33.77 24.65
N GLY A 260 9.02 -33.44 25.23
CA GLY A 260 7.75 -34.06 24.86
C GLY A 260 7.32 -33.74 23.43
N LEU A 261 7.50 -32.49 22.99
CA LEU A 261 7.24 -32.06 21.62
C LEU A 261 8.16 -32.74 20.60
N GLU A 262 9.45 -32.88 20.90
CA GLU A 262 10.39 -33.61 20.05
C GLU A 262 9.96 -35.08 19.87
N ALA A 263 9.53 -35.73 20.96
CA ALA A 263 8.99 -37.08 20.91
C ALA A 263 7.70 -37.16 20.07
N LEU A 264 6.80 -36.17 20.17
CA LEU A 264 5.60 -36.08 19.34
C LEU A 264 5.93 -35.91 17.85
N ARG A 265 6.87 -35.03 17.50
CA ARG A 265 7.33 -34.82 16.11
C ARG A 265 7.98 -36.08 15.54
N ALA A 266 8.74 -36.80 16.35
CA ALA A 266 9.32 -38.09 15.95
C ALA A 266 8.23 -39.16 15.73
N ALA A 267 7.18 -39.15 16.56
CA ALA A 267 6.06 -40.07 16.46
C ALA A 267 5.14 -39.79 15.25
N LEU A 268 4.96 -38.52 14.88
CA LEU A 268 4.11 -38.08 13.77
C LEU A 268 4.86 -37.12 12.83
N PRO A 269 5.80 -37.63 12.01
CA PRO A 269 6.70 -36.79 11.20
C PRO A 269 5.99 -35.98 10.10
N ASN A 270 4.77 -36.36 9.74
CA ASN A 270 3.97 -35.70 8.71
C ASN A 270 2.86 -34.80 9.28
N ALA A 271 2.74 -34.72 10.61
CA ALA A 271 1.72 -33.93 11.27
C ALA A 271 2.25 -32.52 11.59
N GLN A 272 1.38 -31.52 11.40
CA GLN A 272 1.62 -30.16 11.86
C GLN A 272 1.15 -30.03 13.31
N PHE A 273 2.02 -29.49 14.16
CA PHE A 273 1.74 -29.28 15.57
C PHE A 273 1.58 -27.78 15.86
N TYR A 274 0.50 -27.43 16.56
CA TYR A 274 0.19 -26.08 17.02
C TYR A 274 0.34 -26.05 18.54
N ILE A 275 1.24 -25.21 19.08
CA ILE A 275 1.67 -25.26 20.49
C ILE A 275 1.80 -23.85 21.09
N ASP A 276 1.93 -23.78 22.42
CA ASP A 276 2.13 -22.52 23.14
C ASP A 276 3.34 -21.70 22.64
N PRO A 277 3.18 -20.37 22.52
CA PRO A 277 4.24 -19.47 22.10
C PRO A 277 5.45 -19.46 23.05
N GLU A 278 5.26 -19.75 24.35
CA GLU A 278 6.34 -19.70 25.35
C GLU A 278 7.45 -20.75 25.10
N LEU A 279 7.11 -21.90 24.48
CA LEU A 279 8.10 -22.90 24.05
C LEU A 279 8.86 -22.47 22.79
N VAL A 280 8.22 -21.68 21.92
CA VAL A 280 8.85 -21.02 20.76
C VAL A 280 9.77 -19.87 21.21
N VAL A 281 9.42 -19.18 22.31
CA VAL A 281 10.26 -18.15 22.93
C VAL A 281 11.47 -18.77 23.63
N ALA A 282 11.38 -19.97 24.21
CA ALA A 282 12.52 -20.68 24.79
C ALA A 282 13.52 -21.20 23.74
N GLU A 283 13.05 -21.66 22.58
CA GLU A 283 13.89 -21.97 21.39
C GLU A 283 14.55 -20.71 20.81
N ARG A 284 13.86 -19.56 20.87
CA ARG A 284 14.38 -18.28 20.36
C ARG A 284 15.30 -17.57 21.36
N GLN A 285 15.09 -17.70 22.67
CA GLN A 285 15.94 -17.08 23.69
C GLN A 285 17.31 -17.74 23.82
N THR A 286 17.45 -19.01 23.45
CA THR A 286 18.77 -19.66 23.33
C THR A 286 19.52 -19.31 22.05
N ARG A 287 18.85 -18.70 21.06
CA ARG A 287 19.48 -18.16 19.83
C ARG A 287 19.52 -16.63 19.76
N ARG A 288 19.08 -15.93 20.79
CA ARG A 288 18.94 -14.45 20.79
C ARG A 288 19.71 -13.78 21.93
N THR A 289 20.85 -14.35 22.29
CA THR A 289 21.84 -13.74 23.21
C THR A 289 23.25 -13.65 22.63
N GLU A 290 23.43 -13.84 21.32
CA GLU A 290 24.65 -13.44 20.61
C GLU A 290 24.30 -12.98 19.17
N LEU A 291 23.67 -11.81 19.04
CA LEU A 291 23.64 -11.07 17.77
C LEU A 291 23.97 -9.59 18.00
N HIS A 292 25.11 -9.39 18.67
CA HIS A 292 25.87 -8.14 18.66
C HIS A 292 27.34 -8.47 18.40
N SER A 293 27.58 -9.01 17.21
CA SER A 293 28.83 -8.83 16.50
C SER A 293 28.47 -8.84 15.01
N VAL A 294 28.26 -7.65 14.48
CA VAL A 294 28.28 -7.42 13.03
C VAL A 294 29.58 -8.05 12.51
N PRO A 295 29.54 -9.03 11.60
CA PRO A 295 30.75 -9.38 10.86
C PRO A 295 31.21 -8.12 10.15
N ASP A 296 32.43 -7.68 10.44
CA ASP A 296 33.08 -6.48 9.91
C ASP A 296 33.43 -6.63 8.41
N GLY A 297 32.45 -7.09 7.60
CA GLY A 297 32.67 -7.68 6.28
C GLY A 297 31.85 -7.09 5.13
N LEU A 298 31.01 -6.07 5.37
CA LEU A 298 30.28 -5.36 4.29
C LEU A 298 30.81 -3.94 4.01
N ARG A 299 32.03 -3.65 4.48
CA ARG A 299 32.83 -2.54 3.97
C ARG A 299 34.00 -3.06 3.15
N THR A 300 33.70 -3.57 1.96
CA THR A 300 34.68 -3.50 0.87
C THR A 300 34.41 -2.20 0.11
N HIS A 301 34.75 -1.06 0.72
CA HIS A 301 35.42 -0.08 -0.12
C HIS A 301 36.78 -0.72 -0.43
N PRO A 302 37.10 -1.03 -1.69
CA PRO A 302 38.50 -1.18 -2.04
C PRO A 302 39.14 0.14 -1.58
N THR A 303 40.09 0.03 -0.65
CA THR A 303 41.01 1.13 -0.43
C THR A 303 41.54 1.55 -1.80
N ASN A 304 41.78 2.85 -1.99
CA ASN A 304 42.16 3.45 -3.27
C ASN A 304 43.52 2.94 -3.84
N ASP A 305 44.06 1.83 -3.34
CA ASP A 305 45.45 1.42 -3.50
C ASP A 305 45.67 0.03 -4.16
N ASP A 306 44.63 -0.73 -4.54
CA ASP A 306 44.83 -1.94 -5.37
C ASP A 306 44.93 -1.54 -6.86
N GLU A 307 46.13 -1.14 -7.28
CA GLU A 307 46.47 -0.85 -8.68
C GLU A 307 46.59 -2.14 -9.49
N GLY A 308 45.46 -2.70 -9.92
CA GLY A 308 45.44 -3.59 -11.09
C GLY A 308 45.89 -2.83 -12.36
N PRO A 309 46.24 -3.56 -13.44
CA PRO A 309 46.75 -2.94 -14.66
C PRO A 309 45.74 -1.94 -15.24
N ARG A 310 46.22 -0.76 -15.62
CA ARG A 310 45.44 0.25 -16.35
C ARG A 310 45.62 0.06 -17.85
N LEU A 311 44.57 -0.38 -18.53
CA LEU A 311 44.51 -0.56 -19.96
C LEU A 311 44.09 0.74 -20.66
N THR A 312 44.78 1.08 -21.75
CA THR A 312 44.37 2.15 -22.67
C THR A 312 43.12 1.75 -23.44
N ALA A 313 42.49 2.72 -24.09
CA ALA A 313 41.27 2.49 -24.85
C ALA A 313 41.47 1.41 -25.91
N ILE A 314 40.49 0.50 -26.04
CA ILE A 314 40.55 -0.58 -27.03
C ILE A 314 40.80 -0.05 -28.45
N ALA A 315 40.30 1.15 -28.78
CA ALA A 315 40.54 1.81 -30.05
C ALA A 315 42.04 2.02 -30.36
N ASP A 316 42.86 2.31 -29.35
CA ASP A 316 44.31 2.49 -29.49
C ASP A 316 45.05 1.15 -29.57
N ARG A 317 44.57 0.14 -28.81
CA ARG A 317 45.19 -1.19 -28.72
C ARG A 317 44.99 -2.04 -29.98
N LEU A 318 43.98 -1.76 -30.80
CA LEU A 318 43.70 -2.48 -32.05
C LEU A 318 44.85 -2.41 -33.07
N ALA A 319 45.74 -1.41 -32.97
CA ALA A 319 46.88 -1.23 -33.87
C ALA A 319 48.09 -2.13 -33.53
N GLU A 320 48.23 -2.58 -32.27
CA GLU A 320 49.47 -3.18 -31.75
C GLU A 320 49.48 -4.72 -31.69
N ALA A 321 48.37 -5.38 -32.06
CA ALA A 321 48.20 -6.85 -32.05
C ALA A 321 48.31 -7.54 -30.67
N ASP A 322 47.99 -6.80 -29.61
CA ASP A 322 48.20 -7.19 -28.21
C ASP A 322 47.20 -8.26 -27.70
N GLU A 323 45.89 -8.11 -27.98
CA GLU A 323 44.85 -9.05 -27.52
C GLU A 323 43.56 -8.93 -28.37
N PRO A 324 42.84 -10.03 -28.69
CA PRO A 324 41.58 -9.94 -29.42
C PRO A 324 40.48 -9.24 -28.59
N PRO A 325 39.56 -8.49 -29.21
CA PRO A 325 38.48 -7.84 -28.48
C PRO A 325 37.56 -8.86 -27.79
N ASP A 326 37.35 -8.67 -26.49
CA ASP A 326 36.35 -9.39 -25.69
C ASP A 326 34.89 -9.02 -26.07
N PHE A 327 34.02 -10.03 -26.04
CA PHE A 327 32.60 -9.90 -26.40
C PHE A 327 31.81 -9.01 -25.42
N GLN A 328 31.94 -9.26 -24.11
CA GLN A 328 31.23 -8.49 -23.09
C GLN A 328 31.88 -7.12 -22.89
N LYS A 329 33.21 -7.03 -22.84
CA LYS A 329 33.91 -5.77 -22.55
C LYS A 329 33.89 -4.79 -23.72
N HIS A 330 33.87 -5.28 -24.96
CA HIS A 330 34.03 -4.40 -26.12
C HIS A 330 32.92 -4.51 -27.16
N VAL A 331 32.53 -5.71 -27.57
CA VAL A 331 31.56 -5.89 -28.67
C VAL A 331 30.16 -5.42 -28.26
N ILE A 332 29.65 -5.88 -27.12
CA ILE A 332 28.31 -5.51 -26.65
C ILE A 332 28.20 -4.01 -26.33
N PRO A 333 29.14 -3.38 -25.59
CA PRO A 333 29.16 -1.95 -25.39
C PRO A 333 29.23 -1.15 -26.70
N LEU A 334 30.01 -1.61 -27.68
CA LEU A 334 30.06 -0.99 -29.01
C LEU A 334 28.68 -1.03 -29.68
N LEU A 335 28.01 -2.19 -29.70
CA LEU A 335 26.65 -2.30 -30.25
C LEU A 335 25.64 -1.39 -29.52
N GLY A 336 25.82 -1.20 -28.21
CA GLY A 336 25.07 -0.23 -27.40
C GLY A 336 25.31 1.22 -27.81
N ARG A 337 26.57 1.61 -27.97
CA ARG A 337 26.99 2.94 -28.42
C ARG A 337 26.46 3.27 -29.82
N LEU A 338 26.46 2.30 -30.73
CA LEU A 338 25.94 2.45 -32.10
C LEU A 338 24.40 2.43 -32.16
N GLY A 339 23.73 2.07 -31.05
CA GLY A 339 22.27 1.97 -30.95
C GLY A 339 21.68 0.69 -31.54
N CYS A 340 22.51 -0.29 -31.93
CA CYS A 340 22.08 -1.53 -32.58
C CYS A 340 21.18 -2.39 -31.67
N ASN A 341 21.50 -2.47 -30.38
CA ASN A 341 20.70 -3.17 -29.36
C ASN A 341 19.70 -2.24 -28.63
N GLY A 342 19.41 -1.07 -29.20
CA GLY A 342 18.40 -0.14 -28.68
C GLY A 342 16.98 -0.51 -29.09
N ARG A 343 15.99 0.10 -28.40
CA ARG A 343 14.55 -0.14 -28.62
C ARG A 343 14.10 0.05 -30.07
N ALA A 344 14.72 0.97 -30.81
CA ALA A 344 14.36 1.30 -32.18
C ALA A 344 14.92 0.29 -33.22
N CYS A 345 15.82 -0.61 -32.81
CA CYS A 345 16.50 -1.55 -33.71
C CYS A 345 16.39 -2.99 -33.17
N HIS A 346 17.49 -3.72 -33.08
CA HIS A 346 17.47 -5.15 -32.77
C HIS A 346 17.18 -5.45 -31.30
N GLY A 347 17.29 -4.45 -30.42
CA GLY A 347 16.87 -4.55 -29.01
C GLY A 347 15.36 -4.44 -28.78
N SER A 348 14.56 -4.25 -29.84
CA SER A 348 13.10 -4.30 -29.72
C SER A 348 12.62 -5.71 -29.32
N PHE A 349 11.45 -5.81 -28.69
CA PHE A 349 10.91 -7.10 -28.25
C PHE A 349 10.78 -8.13 -29.40
N GLN A 350 10.51 -7.68 -30.62
CA GLN A 350 10.40 -8.56 -31.79
C GLN A 350 11.72 -8.67 -32.58
N GLY A 351 12.75 -7.90 -32.21
CA GLY A 351 13.90 -7.67 -33.08
C GLY A 351 13.53 -6.85 -34.32
N GLN A 352 14.41 -6.84 -35.32
CA GLN A 352 14.16 -6.26 -36.65
C GLN A 352 14.81 -7.13 -37.73
N GLY A 353 14.11 -7.36 -38.84
CA GLY A 353 14.64 -8.14 -39.97
C GLY A 353 15.07 -9.57 -39.60
N GLY A 354 14.33 -10.23 -38.71
CA GLY A 354 14.67 -11.56 -38.19
C GLY A 354 15.94 -11.60 -37.34
N PHE A 355 16.43 -10.45 -36.88
CA PHE A 355 17.56 -10.33 -35.96
C PHE A 355 17.10 -9.71 -34.65
N ARG A 356 17.48 -10.34 -33.53
CA ARG A 356 17.17 -9.84 -32.21
C ARG A 356 18.39 -9.84 -31.32
N LEU A 357 18.56 -8.74 -30.59
CA LEU A 357 19.49 -8.60 -29.48
C LEU A 357 18.67 -8.34 -28.22
N SER A 358 19.26 -8.63 -27.07
CA SER A 358 18.77 -8.23 -25.76
C SER A 358 18.78 -6.69 -25.68
N MET A 359 17.75 -6.13 -25.05
CA MET A 359 17.60 -4.67 -24.98
C MET A 359 18.71 -4.08 -24.12
N PHE A 360 19.56 -3.22 -24.70
CA PHE A 360 20.77 -2.68 -24.07
C PHE A 360 21.86 -3.69 -23.72
N GLY A 361 21.83 -4.90 -24.28
CA GLY A 361 22.95 -5.84 -24.20
C GLY A 361 23.17 -6.46 -22.82
N TYR A 362 22.10 -6.94 -22.17
CA TYR A 362 22.16 -7.55 -20.83
C TYR A 362 22.25 -9.08 -20.83
N ASP A 363 21.88 -9.74 -21.94
CA ASP A 363 21.87 -11.20 -22.06
C ASP A 363 22.93 -11.63 -23.08
N PHE A 364 24.16 -11.79 -22.58
CA PHE A 364 25.32 -12.04 -23.42
C PHE A 364 25.24 -13.36 -24.18
N GLU A 365 24.62 -14.39 -23.60
CA GLU A 365 24.48 -15.70 -24.24
C GLU A 365 23.49 -15.61 -25.42
N MET A 366 22.32 -15.01 -25.20
CA MET A 366 21.35 -14.75 -26.27
C MET A 366 21.95 -13.87 -27.37
N ASP A 367 22.63 -12.79 -26.99
CA ASP A 367 23.23 -11.86 -27.95
C ASP A 367 24.30 -12.52 -28.79
N HIS A 368 25.17 -13.31 -28.17
CA HIS A 368 26.22 -14.05 -28.85
C HIS A 368 25.65 -15.10 -29.82
N GLY A 369 24.66 -15.86 -29.37
CA GLY A 369 23.98 -16.87 -30.19
C GLY A 369 23.34 -16.25 -31.44
N ASN A 370 22.60 -15.15 -31.28
CA ASN A 370 21.95 -14.47 -32.40
C ASN A 370 22.94 -13.76 -33.34
N LEU A 371 24.09 -13.30 -32.82
CA LEU A 371 25.16 -12.73 -33.63
C LEU A 371 25.90 -13.79 -34.44
N SER A 372 26.06 -15.00 -33.91
CA SER A 372 26.78 -16.09 -34.56
C SER A 372 26.15 -16.49 -35.90
N GLU A 373 24.83 -16.36 -36.06
CA GLU A 373 24.12 -16.60 -37.34
C GLU A 373 24.42 -15.52 -38.41
N ARG A 374 25.12 -14.45 -38.04
CA ARG A 374 25.40 -13.27 -38.90
C ARG A 374 26.89 -13.05 -39.13
N ILE A 375 27.70 -14.01 -38.71
CA ILE A 375 29.15 -13.98 -38.78
C ILE A 375 29.60 -15.13 -39.70
N ASP A 376 30.50 -14.80 -40.62
CA ASP A 376 31.24 -15.77 -41.41
C ASP A 376 32.68 -15.81 -40.89
N LEU A 377 33.08 -16.93 -40.29
CA LEU A 377 34.41 -17.11 -39.71
C LEU A 377 35.47 -17.40 -40.77
N ASP A 378 35.09 -17.95 -41.92
CA ASP A 378 36.00 -18.28 -43.02
C ASP A 378 36.28 -17.03 -43.87
N SER A 379 35.27 -16.18 -44.03
CA SER A 379 35.33 -14.90 -44.74
C SER A 379 34.78 -13.76 -43.86
N PRO A 380 35.57 -13.25 -42.88
CA PRO A 380 35.12 -12.20 -41.97
C PRO A 380 34.46 -11.00 -42.65
N ASP A 381 34.95 -10.62 -43.83
CA ASP A 381 34.48 -9.47 -44.62
C ASP A 381 33.08 -9.63 -45.19
N ASP A 382 32.60 -10.87 -45.31
CA ASP A 382 31.24 -11.19 -45.78
C ASP A 382 30.22 -11.23 -44.61
N SER A 383 30.69 -11.03 -43.37
CA SER A 383 29.82 -11.04 -42.19
C SER A 383 28.81 -9.90 -42.22
N LEU A 384 27.51 -10.24 -42.08
CA LEU A 384 26.41 -9.28 -42.09
C LEU A 384 26.52 -8.23 -40.98
N ILE A 385 27.13 -8.57 -39.85
CA ILE A 385 27.37 -7.64 -38.73
C ILE A 385 28.37 -6.53 -39.09
N LEU A 386 29.20 -6.69 -40.12
CA LEU A 386 30.07 -5.64 -40.65
C LEU A 386 29.40 -4.87 -41.79
N ASN A 387 28.71 -5.58 -42.71
CA ASN A 387 28.25 -5.01 -43.98
C ASN A 387 26.93 -4.24 -43.86
N LYS A 388 25.97 -4.71 -43.06
CA LYS A 388 24.70 -3.99 -42.88
C LYS A 388 24.87 -2.65 -42.15
N PRO A 389 25.57 -2.58 -41.00
CA PRO A 389 25.74 -1.30 -40.28
C PRO A 389 26.56 -0.26 -41.04
N THR A 390 27.43 -0.67 -41.96
CA THR A 390 28.19 0.24 -42.86
C THR A 390 27.42 0.64 -44.12
N SER A 391 26.20 0.12 -44.31
CA SER A 391 25.40 0.28 -45.53
C SER A 391 26.08 -0.27 -46.79
N ALA A 392 27.03 -1.21 -46.65
CA ALA A 392 27.55 -1.98 -47.77
C ALA A 392 26.49 -2.97 -48.30
N ASP A 393 25.71 -3.54 -47.37
CA ASP A 393 24.44 -4.21 -47.65
C ASP A 393 23.24 -3.32 -47.29
N GLU A 394 22.11 -3.54 -47.95
CA GLU A 394 20.87 -2.82 -47.64
C GLU A 394 20.47 -3.04 -46.17
N HIS A 395 20.28 -1.94 -45.45
CA HIS A 395 19.95 -1.92 -44.04
C HIS A 395 18.98 -0.78 -43.72
N GLU A 396 17.74 -1.14 -43.34
CA GLU A 396 16.69 -0.19 -42.99
C GLU A 396 17.07 0.71 -41.80
N GLY A 397 17.93 0.23 -40.90
CA GLY A 397 18.45 1.00 -39.77
C GLY A 397 19.40 2.13 -40.17
N GLY A 398 19.76 2.24 -41.45
CA GLY A 398 20.68 3.24 -41.99
C GLY A 398 22.14 2.98 -41.63
N LEU A 399 22.98 4.00 -41.85
CA LEU A 399 24.39 3.98 -41.48
C LEU A 399 24.53 4.06 -39.95
N ARG A 400 25.10 3.02 -39.36
CA ARG A 400 25.37 2.91 -37.91
C ARG A 400 26.85 2.81 -37.61
N LEU A 401 27.60 2.11 -38.45
CA LEU A 401 29.03 1.86 -38.30
C LEU A 401 29.80 2.68 -39.35
N PRO A 402 30.73 3.56 -38.97
CA PRO A 402 31.56 4.29 -39.94
C PRO A 402 32.40 3.32 -40.80
N PRO A 403 32.31 3.36 -42.14
CA PRO A 403 33.12 2.50 -42.99
C PRO A 403 34.61 2.80 -42.81
N GLY A 404 35.41 1.76 -42.51
CA GLY A 404 36.84 1.87 -42.23
C GLY A 404 37.19 2.41 -40.83
N GLY A 405 36.18 2.71 -40.00
CA GLY A 405 36.36 3.17 -38.62
C GLY A 405 37.01 2.13 -37.71
N TRP A 406 37.46 2.57 -36.53
CA TRP A 406 38.03 1.67 -35.53
C TRP A 406 36.97 0.68 -35.00
N GLU A 407 35.70 1.09 -34.99
CA GLU A 407 34.56 0.27 -34.62
C GLU A 407 34.42 -0.95 -35.53
N GLN A 408 34.56 -0.74 -36.85
CA GLN A 408 34.52 -1.84 -37.83
C GLN A 408 35.74 -2.75 -37.66
N LYS A 409 36.91 -2.18 -37.40
CA LYS A 409 38.14 -2.96 -37.13
C LYS A 409 38.00 -3.80 -35.87
N LEU A 410 37.34 -3.29 -34.83
CA LEU A 410 37.08 -4.02 -33.59
C LEU A 410 36.23 -5.26 -33.86
N LEU A 411 35.08 -5.10 -34.52
CA LEU A 411 34.20 -6.22 -34.86
C LEU A 411 34.89 -7.23 -35.78
N ARG A 412 35.63 -6.75 -36.78
CA ARG A 412 36.40 -7.63 -37.69
C ARG A 412 37.45 -8.45 -36.92
N ARG A 413 38.24 -7.80 -36.05
CA ARG A 413 39.27 -8.48 -35.23
C ARG A 413 38.66 -9.53 -34.29
N TRP A 414 37.50 -9.24 -33.71
CA TRP A 414 36.77 -10.22 -32.89
C TRP A 414 36.33 -11.43 -33.72
N ILE A 415 35.83 -11.21 -34.94
CA ILE A 415 35.46 -12.29 -35.88
C ILE A 415 36.69 -13.10 -36.30
N GLU A 416 37.78 -12.45 -36.70
CA GLU A 416 39.06 -13.10 -37.04
C GLU A 416 39.63 -13.95 -35.89
N ALA A 417 39.34 -13.56 -34.64
CA ALA A 417 39.72 -14.30 -33.44
C ALA A 417 38.75 -15.46 -33.08
N GLY A 418 37.80 -15.77 -33.97
CA GLY A 418 36.83 -16.85 -33.82
C GLY A 418 35.49 -16.43 -33.21
N ALA A 419 35.20 -15.13 -33.12
CA ALA A 419 33.97 -14.56 -32.56
C ALA A 419 33.57 -15.19 -31.22
N LYS A 420 34.54 -15.35 -30.30
CA LYS A 420 34.30 -16.01 -29.01
C LYS A 420 33.27 -15.24 -28.17
N GLY A 421 32.37 -15.98 -27.51
CA GLY A 421 31.42 -15.43 -26.54
C GLY A 421 32.06 -15.13 -25.19
N VAL A 422 31.26 -15.13 -24.13
CA VAL A 422 31.75 -14.93 -22.75
C VAL A 422 32.64 -16.12 -22.33
N GLY A 423 33.81 -15.84 -21.74
CA GLY A 423 34.75 -16.86 -21.28
C GLY A 423 34.27 -17.66 -20.07
N GLU A 424 34.99 -18.73 -19.70
CA GLU A 424 34.74 -19.47 -18.45
C GLU A 424 35.21 -18.61 -17.25
N ASN A 425 34.28 -18.12 -16.42
CA ASN A 425 34.51 -17.22 -15.27
C ASN A 425 35.22 -15.89 -15.62
N PRO A 426 34.60 -15.01 -16.42
CA PRO A 426 35.20 -13.71 -16.73
C PRO A 426 35.23 -12.79 -15.50
N PRO A 427 36.19 -11.86 -15.40
CA PRO A 427 36.11 -10.75 -14.46
C PRO A 427 34.78 -10.01 -14.63
N THR A 428 34.09 -9.76 -13.53
CA THR A 428 32.78 -9.08 -13.54
C THR A 428 32.96 -7.58 -13.44
N PHE A 429 32.10 -6.83 -14.12
CA PHE A 429 32.08 -5.38 -14.04
C PHE A 429 31.70 -4.94 -12.62
N VAL A 430 32.49 -4.04 -12.02
CA VAL A 430 32.28 -3.55 -10.65
C VAL A 430 31.66 -2.16 -10.66
N ARG A 431 32.26 -1.20 -11.38
CA ARG A 431 31.76 0.18 -11.48
C ARG A 431 32.36 0.97 -12.63
N LEU A 432 31.74 2.10 -12.95
CA LEU A 432 32.21 3.10 -13.92
C LEU A 432 32.70 4.35 -13.19
N ASP A 433 34.00 4.63 -13.28
CA ASP A 433 34.61 5.86 -12.77
C ASP A 433 34.68 6.88 -13.93
N VAL A 434 34.01 8.03 -13.82
CA VAL A 434 34.06 9.09 -14.86
C VAL A 434 34.70 10.36 -14.30
N THR A 435 35.61 10.95 -15.07
CA THR A 435 36.31 12.19 -14.70
C THR A 435 36.22 13.24 -15.82
N PRO A 436 36.07 14.54 -15.47
CA PRO A 436 35.74 15.06 -14.14
C PRO A 436 34.31 14.66 -13.68
N THR A 437 34.07 14.68 -12.36
CA THR A 437 32.76 14.38 -11.76
C THR A 437 31.83 15.61 -11.72
N GLU A 438 32.40 16.82 -11.82
CA GLU A 438 31.70 18.10 -11.92
C GLU A 438 32.41 18.97 -12.98
N ILE A 439 31.64 19.65 -13.82
CA ILE A 439 32.12 20.62 -14.81
C ILE A 439 31.46 21.96 -14.53
N VAL A 440 32.26 23.01 -14.33
CA VAL A 440 31.77 24.40 -14.22
C VAL A 440 32.34 25.21 -15.38
N PHE A 441 31.50 25.53 -16.36
CA PHE A 441 31.88 26.32 -17.53
C PHE A 441 31.92 27.82 -17.20
N LYS A 442 33.02 28.49 -17.56
CA LYS A 442 33.17 29.95 -17.43
C LYS A 442 32.88 30.68 -18.74
N ARG A 443 33.17 30.08 -19.90
CA ARG A 443 32.86 30.66 -21.24
C ARG A 443 32.07 29.72 -22.15
N SER A 444 31.29 30.28 -23.07
CA SER A 444 30.37 29.49 -23.91
C SER A 444 31.07 28.65 -24.97
N ASP A 445 32.36 28.91 -25.22
CA ASP A 445 33.18 28.22 -26.20
C ASP A 445 34.10 27.16 -25.59
N GLU A 446 34.01 26.95 -24.28
CA GLU A 446 34.74 25.90 -23.59
C GLU A 446 34.17 24.51 -23.94
N ALA A 447 35.08 23.55 -24.08
CA ALA A 447 34.75 22.14 -24.25
C ALA A 447 35.59 21.32 -23.26
N VAL A 448 34.98 20.33 -22.62
CA VAL A 448 35.64 19.48 -21.62
C VAL A 448 35.49 18.02 -22.03
N GLN A 449 36.59 17.28 -22.03
CA GLN A 449 36.60 15.84 -22.30
C GLN A 449 36.23 15.07 -21.03
N LEU A 450 35.24 14.19 -21.13
CA LEU A 450 34.99 13.14 -20.14
C LEU A 450 35.90 11.95 -20.40
N LYS A 451 36.40 11.34 -19.33
CA LYS A 451 37.12 10.07 -19.38
C LYS A 451 36.38 9.06 -18.53
N ALA A 452 35.98 7.94 -19.12
CA ALA A 452 35.28 6.86 -18.44
C ALA A 452 36.20 5.63 -18.29
N GLU A 453 36.41 5.18 -17.06
CA GLU A 453 37.23 4.01 -16.73
C GLU A 453 36.34 2.92 -16.09
N ALA A 454 36.29 1.75 -16.73
CA ALA A 454 35.62 0.57 -16.18
C ALA A 454 36.54 -0.12 -15.18
N VAL A 455 36.01 -0.46 -14.02
CA VAL A 455 36.72 -1.21 -12.97
C VAL A 455 36.15 -2.63 -12.91
N TRP A 456 37.02 -3.63 -12.99
CA TRP A 456 36.68 -5.06 -13.00
C TRP A 456 37.02 -5.75 -11.67
N SER A 457 36.41 -6.92 -11.42
CA SER A 457 36.56 -7.67 -10.16
C SER A 457 37.96 -8.23 -9.92
N ASP A 458 38.79 -8.31 -10.97
CA ASP A 458 40.21 -8.67 -10.90
C ASP A 458 41.13 -7.47 -10.62
N GLY A 459 40.55 -6.28 -10.40
CA GLY A 459 41.27 -5.02 -10.18
C GLY A 459 41.69 -4.30 -11.46
N THR A 460 41.52 -4.91 -12.64
CA THR A 460 41.84 -4.28 -13.93
C THR A 460 41.00 -3.02 -14.11
N ARG A 461 41.64 -1.97 -14.62
CA ARG A 461 40.97 -0.71 -14.99
C ARG A 461 41.17 -0.46 -16.47
N GLU A 462 40.11 -0.15 -17.19
CA GLU A 462 40.20 0.08 -18.62
C GLU A 462 39.55 1.40 -19.02
N ASP A 463 40.21 2.20 -19.85
CA ASP A 463 39.60 3.35 -20.50
C ASP A 463 38.55 2.89 -21.52
N VAL A 464 37.28 3.05 -21.16
CA VAL A 464 36.13 2.66 -21.97
C VAL A 464 35.41 3.88 -22.55
N THR A 465 36.05 5.05 -22.56
CA THR A 465 35.46 6.30 -23.08
C THR A 465 34.92 6.13 -24.50
N CYS A 466 35.70 5.47 -25.36
CA CYS A 466 35.31 5.21 -26.76
C CYS A 466 34.13 4.23 -26.91
N LEU A 467 33.81 3.45 -25.86
CA LEU A 467 32.69 2.50 -25.82
C LEU A 467 31.49 3.02 -25.01
N THR A 468 31.68 4.10 -24.26
CA THR A 468 30.66 4.68 -23.38
C THR A 468 29.60 5.40 -24.21
N ARG A 469 28.33 5.22 -23.85
CA ARG A 469 27.24 6.03 -24.39
C ARG A 469 27.02 7.22 -23.48
N PHE A 470 27.07 8.42 -24.02
CA PHE A 470 26.80 9.65 -23.29
C PHE A 470 25.43 10.22 -23.66
N GLN A 471 24.70 10.72 -22.68
CA GLN A 471 23.43 11.39 -22.84
C GLN A 471 23.41 12.63 -21.94
N THR A 472 22.73 13.70 -22.33
CA THR A 472 22.45 14.84 -21.46
C THR A 472 21.00 14.80 -21.00
N ASN A 473 20.77 15.18 -19.74
CA ASN A 473 19.42 15.33 -19.20
C ASN A 473 18.74 16.61 -19.70
N ASP A 474 19.51 17.63 -20.12
CA ASP A 474 19.00 18.87 -20.68
C ASP A 474 19.96 19.45 -21.72
N GLU A 475 19.64 19.27 -23.00
CA GLU A 475 20.40 19.77 -24.15
C GLU A 475 20.42 21.31 -24.23
N THR A 476 19.48 22.00 -23.55
CA THR A 476 19.44 23.47 -23.55
C THR A 476 20.57 24.07 -22.71
N VAL A 477 21.09 23.32 -21.72
CA VAL A 477 22.22 23.73 -20.88
C VAL A 477 23.54 23.21 -21.44
N ALA A 478 23.62 21.92 -21.77
CA ALA A 478 24.84 21.31 -22.29
C ALA A 478 24.56 20.10 -23.20
N LYS A 479 25.41 19.93 -24.20
CA LYS A 479 25.42 18.77 -25.10
C LYS A 479 26.72 17.98 -24.92
N VAL A 480 26.68 16.71 -25.30
CA VAL A 480 27.83 15.81 -25.26
C VAL A 480 27.97 15.10 -26.61
N SER A 481 29.19 15.04 -27.15
CA SER A 481 29.47 14.27 -28.36
C SER A 481 29.60 12.78 -28.03
N PRO A 482 29.49 11.87 -29.03
CA PRO A 482 29.78 10.45 -28.81
C PRO A 482 31.17 10.23 -28.19
N GLU A 483 32.17 11.04 -28.51
CA GLU A 483 33.53 10.94 -27.99
C GLU A 483 33.67 11.41 -26.53
N GLY A 484 32.59 11.86 -25.89
CA GLY A 484 32.60 12.36 -24.51
C GLY A 484 33.01 13.83 -24.38
N ILE A 485 32.97 14.60 -25.46
CA ILE A 485 33.25 16.04 -25.41
C ILE A 485 31.98 16.78 -25.02
N VAL A 486 32.00 17.41 -23.84
CA VAL A 486 30.90 18.22 -23.31
C VAL A 486 31.09 19.68 -23.72
N GLN A 487 30.03 20.31 -24.23
CA GLN A 487 29.98 21.73 -24.58
C GLN A 487 28.73 22.36 -23.98
N THR A 488 28.84 23.59 -23.47
CA THR A 488 27.69 24.34 -22.98
C THR A 488 26.87 24.92 -24.14
N CYS A 489 25.55 24.86 -24.02
CA CYS A 489 24.57 25.44 -24.94
C CYS A 489 23.89 26.69 -24.32
N GLY A 490 23.76 26.72 -23.00
CA GLY A 490 23.04 27.74 -22.25
C GLY A 490 23.42 27.75 -20.77
N THR A 491 22.87 28.70 -20.03
CA THR A 491 23.10 28.87 -18.60
C THR A 491 22.17 27.98 -17.76
N GLY A 492 22.59 27.61 -16.56
CA GLY A 492 21.85 26.73 -15.65
C GLY A 492 22.66 25.50 -15.25
N ASP A 493 21.98 24.43 -14.85
CA ASP A 493 22.63 23.17 -14.52
C ASP A 493 21.92 21.95 -15.09
N THR A 494 22.71 20.93 -15.44
CA THR A 494 22.24 19.66 -15.96
C THR A 494 23.21 18.53 -15.57
N TYR A 495 22.94 17.32 -16.05
CA TYR A 495 23.80 16.16 -15.89
C TYR A 495 24.09 15.51 -17.24
N ILE A 496 25.33 15.06 -17.41
CA ILE A 496 25.72 14.13 -18.47
C ILE A 496 25.74 12.73 -17.87
N VAL A 497 24.89 11.85 -18.39
CA VAL A 497 24.79 10.46 -17.98
C VAL A 497 25.65 9.60 -18.90
N SER A 498 26.56 8.85 -18.31
CA SER A 498 27.51 7.95 -18.96
C SER A 498 27.08 6.51 -18.70
N PHE A 499 26.91 5.72 -19.76
CA PHE A 499 26.48 4.32 -19.71
C PHE A 499 27.56 3.41 -20.29
N TYR A 500 27.97 2.41 -19.51
CA TYR A 500 28.86 1.33 -19.95
C TYR A 500 28.53 0.06 -19.18
N ASP A 501 28.24 -1.05 -19.89
CA ASP A 501 27.70 -2.28 -19.28
C ASP A 501 26.56 -1.93 -18.29
N ASN A 502 26.58 -2.44 -17.06
CA ASN A 502 25.64 -2.07 -15.97
C ASN A 502 26.01 -0.78 -15.22
N GLY A 503 27.13 -0.15 -15.58
CA GLY A 503 27.58 1.10 -14.97
C GLY A 503 26.83 2.31 -15.52
N ILE A 504 26.30 3.12 -14.60
CA ILE A 504 25.71 4.42 -14.87
C ILE A 504 26.39 5.44 -13.97
N HIS A 505 26.90 6.50 -14.57
CA HIS A 505 27.52 7.60 -13.85
C HIS A 505 26.99 8.94 -14.36
N SER A 506 26.64 9.84 -13.45
CA SER A 506 26.14 11.18 -13.78
C SER A 506 27.16 12.25 -13.42
N THR A 507 27.70 12.95 -14.41
CA THR A 507 28.60 14.10 -14.24
C THR A 507 27.79 15.38 -14.19
N GLN A 508 27.93 16.17 -13.12
CA GLN A 508 27.22 17.45 -13.00
C GLN A 508 27.83 18.50 -13.93
N VAL A 509 26.99 19.22 -14.66
CA VAL A 509 27.41 20.34 -15.52
C VAL A 509 26.72 21.61 -15.08
N LEU A 510 27.51 22.65 -14.86
CA LEU A 510 27.10 23.95 -14.35
C LEU A 510 27.57 25.05 -15.30
N ARG A 511 26.66 25.97 -15.59
CA ARG A 511 26.96 27.22 -16.27
C ARG A 511 26.32 28.37 -15.49
N PRO A 512 27.12 29.28 -14.89
CA PRO A 512 26.56 30.40 -14.16
C PRO A 512 25.61 31.24 -15.02
N VAL A 513 24.49 31.66 -14.43
CA VAL A 513 23.48 32.51 -15.06
C VAL A 513 23.83 34.00 -14.96
N SER A 514 24.75 34.36 -14.05
CA SER A 514 25.27 35.71 -13.88
C SER A 514 26.74 35.70 -13.46
N ASP A 515 27.39 36.86 -13.49
CA ASP A 515 28.78 37.03 -13.04
C ASP A 515 28.93 37.07 -11.51
N LEU A 516 27.82 37.07 -10.76
CA LEU A 516 27.82 37.04 -9.30
C LEU A 516 28.25 35.64 -8.83
N THR A 517 29.54 35.34 -8.81
CA THR A 517 30.07 34.04 -8.37
C THR A 517 31.37 34.23 -7.58
N GLY A 518 31.76 33.24 -6.77
CA GLY A 518 32.99 33.34 -5.96
C GLY A 518 33.00 34.58 -5.06
N ASP A 519 34.10 35.34 -5.07
CA ASP A 519 34.31 36.48 -4.17
C ASP A 519 33.35 37.67 -4.41
N VAL A 520 32.66 37.72 -5.57
CA VAL A 520 31.68 38.78 -5.88
C VAL A 520 30.24 38.38 -5.57
N TYR A 521 29.99 37.15 -5.12
CA TYR A 521 28.66 36.71 -4.70
C TYR A 521 28.25 37.46 -3.42
N PRO A 522 26.99 37.94 -3.29
CA PRO A 522 26.56 38.68 -2.11
C PRO A 522 26.58 37.80 -0.86
N ASP A 523 26.83 38.43 0.30
CA ASP A 523 26.74 37.77 1.60
C ASP A 523 25.27 37.48 1.94
N VAL A 524 24.84 36.24 1.66
CA VAL A 524 23.48 35.76 1.94
C VAL A 524 23.48 35.05 3.30
N PRO A 525 22.62 35.45 4.26
CA PRO A 525 22.54 34.77 5.55
C PRO A 525 22.16 33.29 5.43
N THR A 526 22.95 32.41 6.05
CA THR A 526 22.71 30.96 6.10
C THR A 526 22.56 30.48 7.56
N PRO A 527 21.43 30.77 8.23
CA PRO A 527 21.24 30.46 9.65
C PRO A 527 21.13 28.95 9.95
N THR A 528 20.78 28.15 8.95
CA THR A 528 20.72 26.69 9.04
C THR A 528 21.65 26.03 8.04
N GLU A 529 21.93 24.75 8.25
CA GLU A 529 22.75 23.95 7.34
C GLU A 529 22.08 23.74 5.97
N ILE A 530 20.74 23.66 5.92
CA ILE A 530 19.97 23.70 4.66
C ILE A 530 20.34 24.94 3.86
N ASP A 531 20.33 26.10 4.53
CA ASP A 531 20.58 27.38 3.86
C ASP A 531 22.02 27.45 3.33
N ARG A 532 22.99 26.94 4.10
CA ARG A 532 24.39 26.86 3.66
C ARG A 532 24.52 26.03 2.39
N LEU A 533 23.97 24.82 2.39
CA LEU A 533 24.07 23.89 1.27
C LEU A 533 23.33 24.37 0.01
N VAL A 534 22.20 25.05 0.18
CA VAL A 534 21.46 25.67 -0.94
C VAL A 534 22.23 26.87 -1.48
N VAL A 535 22.69 27.79 -0.61
CA VAL A 535 23.43 28.98 -1.04
C VAL A 535 24.76 28.61 -1.71
N GLU A 536 25.45 27.56 -1.26
CA GLU A 536 26.67 27.07 -1.93
C GLU A 536 26.42 26.64 -3.37
N LYS A 537 25.31 25.93 -3.63
CA LYS A 537 24.89 25.56 -4.98
C LYS A 537 24.49 26.79 -5.81
N LEU A 538 23.71 27.70 -5.23
CA LEU A 538 23.27 28.93 -5.90
C LEU A 538 24.45 29.85 -6.24
N ALA A 539 25.45 29.95 -5.37
CA ALA A 539 26.67 30.73 -5.60
C ALA A 539 27.52 30.19 -6.74
N LYS A 540 27.60 28.86 -6.93
CA LYS A 540 28.23 28.26 -8.12
C LYS A 540 27.48 28.61 -9.41
N LEU A 541 26.17 28.77 -9.33
CA LEU A 541 25.30 29.12 -10.46
C LEU A 541 25.18 30.63 -10.68
N GLY A 542 25.68 31.46 -9.76
CA GLY A 542 25.46 32.90 -9.75
C GLY A 542 23.99 33.30 -9.69
N ILE A 543 23.20 32.53 -8.95
CA ILE A 543 21.79 32.81 -8.66
C ILE A 543 21.74 33.40 -7.26
N VAL A 544 21.20 34.61 -7.11
CA VAL A 544 20.93 35.20 -5.80
C VAL A 544 19.52 34.75 -5.36
N PRO A 545 19.34 34.19 -4.16
CA PRO A 545 18.01 33.83 -3.69
C PRO A 545 17.12 35.06 -3.52
N SER A 546 15.80 34.86 -3.56
CA SER A 546 14.85 35.93 -3.30
C SER A 546 14.96 36.46 -1.86
N GLU A 547 14.31 37.59 -1.61
CA GLU A 547 14.13 38.10 -0.26
C GLU A 547 13.23 37.17 0.58
N LEU A 548 13.22 37.37 1.89
CA LEU A 548 12.28 36.68 2.77
C LEU A 548 10.84 37.05 2.39
N SER A 549 9.94 36.08 2.50
CA SER A 549 8.50 36.28 2.36
C SER A 549 7.99 37.24 3.44
N SER A 550 6.85 37.89 3.17
CA SER A 550 6.13 38.61 4.23
C SER A 550 5.62 37.63 5.30
N ASP A 551 5.13 38.15 6.42
CA ASP A 551 4.58 37.32 7.49
C ASP A 551 3.23 36.69 7.11
N GLU A 552 2.43 37.38 6.29
CA GLU A 552 1.21 36.86 5.69
C GLU A 552 1.51 35.69 4.74
N GLU A 553 2.49 35.87 3.85
CA GLU A 553 2.94 34.82 2.92
C GLU A 553 3.48 33.61 3.69
N PHE A 554 4.33 33.85 4.69
CA PHE A 554 4.87 32.78 5.54
C PHE A 554 3.75 32.00 6.25
N LEU A 555 2.84 32.71 6.92
CA LEU A 555 1.78 32.09 7.72
C LEU A 555 0.82 31.28 6.83
N ARG A 556 0.41 31.85 5.68
CA ARG A 556 -0.42 31.12 4.72
C ARG A 556 0.27 29.82 4.29
N ARG A 557 1.54 29.91 3.89
CA ARG A 557 2.28 28.77 3.35
C ARG A 557 2.49 27.67 4.37
N VAL A 558 2.96 28.02 5.56
CA VAL A 558 3.24 27.06 6.63
C VAL A 558 1.97 26.40 7.16
N SER A 559 0.85 27.12 7.26
CA SER A 559 -0.44 26.53 7.65
C SER A 559 -0.97 25.56 6.58
N LEU A 560 -0.86 25.92 5.30
CA LEU A 560 -1.29 25.03 4.22
C LEU A 560 -0.42 23.78 4.11
N ASP A 561 0.90 23.89 4.33
CA ASP A 561 1.81 22.76 4.18
C ASP A 561 1.77 21.78 5.36
N ILE A 562 1.76 22.31 6.59
CA ILE A 562 1.82 21.49 7.81
C ILE A 562 0.44 20.89 8.12
N ILE A 563 -0.62 21.70 8.03
CA ILE A 563 -1.96 21.32 8.50
C ILE A 563 -3.05 21.38 7.42
N GLY A 564 -2.72 21.69 6.16
CA GLY A 564 -3.70 21.71 5.07
C GLY A 564 -4.83 22.72 5.25
N THR A 565 -4.58 23.85 5.91
CA THR A 565 -5.62 24.81 6.34
C THR A 565 -5.20 26.25 6.09
N LEU A 566 -6.14 27.13 5.72
CA LEU A 566 -5.87 28.57 5.69
C LEU A 566 -5.83 29.13 7.11
N PRO A 567 -4.94 30.09 7.42
CA PRO A 567 -5.02 30.81 8.68
C PRO A 567 -6.27 31.69 8.72
N THR A 568 -6.89 31.84 9.88
CA THR A 568 -8.08 32.70 10.02
C THR A 568 -7.69 34.19 10.06
N PRO A 569 -8.60 35.13 9.71
CA PRO A 569 -8.31 36.57 9.81
C PRO A 569 -7.80 37.00 11.19
N LYS A 570 -8.32 36.38 12.26
CA LYS A 570 -7.88 36.63 13.64
C LYS A 570 -6.45 36.15 13.86
N GLU A 571 -6.12 34.95 13.42
CA GLU A 571 -4.75 34.41 13.51
C GLU A 571 -3.75 35.29 12.74
N ILE A 572 -4.08 35.67 11.50
CA ILE A 572 -3.25 36.54 10.66
C ILE A 572 -2.96 37.85 11.41
N GLY A 573 -4.00 38.54 11.90
CA GLY A 573 -3.82 39.79 12.63
C GLY A 573 -2.96 39.63 13.90
N SER A 574 -3.14 38.53 14.64
CA SER A 574 -2.32 38.25 15.83
C SER A 574 -0.86 37.94 15.51
N PHE A 575 -0.60 37.27 14.38
CA PHE A 575 0.73 36.87 13.97
C PHE A 575 1.54 38.03 13.40
N VAL A 576 0.93 38.85 12.54
CA VAL A 576 1.56 40.02 11.91
C VAL A 576 1.89 41.11 12.95
N THR A 577 1.12 41.19 14.03
CA THR A 577 1.38 42.14 15.13
C THR A 577 2.38 41.63 16.17
N ASP A 578 2.69 40.32 16.19
CA ASP A 578 3.74 39.76 17.04
C ASP A 578 5.11 40.18 16.51
N THR A 579 5.89 40.87 17.34
CA THR A 579 7.24 41.35 16.99
C THR A 579 8.35 40.48 17.53
N SER A 580 8.01 39.36 18.18
CA SER A 580 9.00 38.45 18.76
C SER A 580 9.88 37.85 17.65
N PRO A 581 11.20 37.73 17.87
CA PRO A 581 12.14 37.21 16.87
C PRO A 581 11.91 35.72 16.56
N ASP A 582 11.28 34.97 17.47
CA ASP A 582 11.01 33.54 17.36
C ASP A 582 9.58 33.20 16.88
N ARG A 583 8.77 34.21 16.51
CA ARG A 583 7.33 34.01 16.20
C ARG A 583 7.08 32.96 15.12
N ARG A 584 7.93 32.92 14.08
CA ARG A 584 7.83 31.95 12.98
C ARG A 584 8.10 30.53 13.47
N SER A 585 9.16 30.33 14.25
CA SER A 585 9.51 29.04 14.85
C SER A 585 8.45 28.56 15.84
N ARG A 586 7.94 29.45 16.72
CA ARG A 586 6.84 29.12 17.63
C ARG A 586 5.57 28.71 16.90
N LYS A 587 5.23 29.40 15.80
CA LYS A 587 4.08 29.04 14.97
C LYS A 587 4.26 27.68 14.28
N ILE A 588 5.47 27.33 13.83
CA ILE A 588 5.77 25.99 13.31
C ILE A 588 5.52 24.92 14.37
N ASP A 589 6.03 25.11 15.59
CA ASP A 589 5.81 24.16 16.70
C ASP A 589 4.34 24.03 17.08
N GLU A 590 3.61 25.15 17.12
CA GLU A 590 2.16 25.16 17.35
C GLU A 590 1.40 24.34 16.29
N LEU A 591 1.75 24.51 15.01
CA LEU A 591 1.12 23.79 13.90
C LEU A 591 1.43 22.29 13.89
N LEU A 592 2.63 21.88 14.33
CA LEU A 592 3.01 20.46 14.44
C LEU A 592 2.25 19.73 15.55
N GLU A 593 1.77 20.44 16.57
CA GLU A 593 0.93 19.89 17.64
C GLU A 593 -0.58 20.01 17.35
N HIS A 594 -0.95 20.63 16.22
CA HIS A 594 -2.33 20.88 15.86
C HIS A 594 -3.05 19.58 15.38
N PRO A 595 -4.32 19.32 15.76
CA PRO A 595 -5.03 18.10 15.33
C PRO A 595 -5.10 17.90 13.81
N ALA A 596 -5.19 18.99 13.04
CA ALA A 596 -5.19 18.92 11.58
C ALA A 596 -3.85 18.45 10.97
N TYR A 597 -2.71 18.59 11.66
CA TYR A 597 -1.45 17.95 11.26
C TYR A 597 -1.65 16.44 11.18
N VAL A 598 -2.20 15.85 12.25
CA VAL A 598 -2.44 14.41 12.34
C VAL A 598 -3.35 13.96 11.20
N THR A 599 -4.49 14.62 11.00
CA THR A 599 -5.45 14.25 9.94
C THR A 599 -4.84 14.38 8.53
N TRP A 600 -4.08 15.44 8.27
CA TRP A 600 -3.49 15.71 6.96
C TRP A 600 -2.40 14.70 6.61
N TRP A 601 -1.46 14.46 7.51
CA TRP A 601 -0.37 13.52 7.29
C TRP A 601 -0.82 12.06 7.33
N THR A 602 -1.88 11.74 8.08
CA THR A 602 -2.58 10.45 7.95
C THR A 602 -3.08 10.23 6.53
N THR A 603 -3.73 11.23 5.93
CA THR A 603 -4.21 11.12 4.56
C THR A 603 -3.06 10.92 3.58
N ARG A 604 -1.95 11.64 3.73
CA ARG A 604 -0.74 11.47 2.90
C ARG A 604 -0.13 10.07 3.04
N LEU A 605 0.03 9.56 4.25
CA LEU A 605 0.57 8.21 4.47
C LEU A 605 -0.40 7.12 3.99
N CYS A 606 -1.71 7.30 4.12
CA CYS A 606 -2.69 6.41 3.51
C CYS A 606 -2.63 6.44 1.98
N ASP A 607 -2.31 7.58 1.37
CA ASP A 607 -2.10 7.68 -0.08
C ASP A 607 -0.85 6.91 -0.51
N LEU A 608 0.25 7.09 0.23
CA LEU A 608 1.52 6.40 -0.01
C LEU A 608 1.41 4.88 0.17
N THR A 609 0.64 4.42 1.17
CA THR A 609 0.54 3.00 1.54
C THR A 609 -0.64 2.27 0.88
N GLY A 610 -1.58 2.99 0.28
CA GLY A 610 -2.62 2.41 -0.57
C GLY A 610 -3.92 2.00 0.15
N SER A 611 -4.30 2.68 1.24
CA SER A 611 -5.51 2.37 2.02
C SER A 611 -6.79 2.65 1.22
N ASN A 612 -7.36 1.62 0.59
CA ASN A 612 -8.58 1.71 -0.24
C ASN A 612 -9.48 0.47 -0.10
N ALA A 613 -10.70 0.68 0.42
CA ALA A 613 -11.71 -0.38 0.56
C ALA A 613 -12.08 -1.06 -0.77
N GLY A 614 -11.94 -0.39 -1.91
CA GLY A 614 -12.18 -0.95 -3.24
C GLY A 614 -11.23 -2.09 -3.62
N TYR A 615 -10.04 -2.14 -3.03
CA TYR A 615 -9.04 -3.19 -3.27
C TYR A 615 -8.91 -4.18 -2.10
N LEU A 616 -9.73 -4.03 -1.06
CA LEU A 616 -9.79 -4.97 0.06
C LEU A 616 -10.89 -6.01 -0.18
N GLY A 617 -11.08 -6.44 -1.43
CA GLY A 617 -12.13 -7.39 -1.81
C GLY A 617 -11.86 -8.82 -1.37
N ALA A 618 -10.59 -9.17 -1.11
CA ALA A 618 -10.16 -10.38 -0.43
C ALA A 618 -10.76 -10.53 0.98
N THR A 619 -11.19 -9.44 1.62
CA THR A 619 -11.92 -9.50 2.89
C THR A 619 -13.40 -9.21 2.65
N GLU A 620 -14.27 -9.95 3.35
CA GLU A 620 -15.70 -9.65 3.33
C GLU A 620 -16.04 -8.39 4.19
N MET A 621 -15.01 -7.75 4.77
CA MET A 621 -15.08 -6.60 5.70
C MET A 621 -14.31 -5.37 5.18
N ALA A 622 -14.29 -5.15 3.86
CA ALA A 622 -13.48 -4.12 3.21
C ALA A 622 -13.56 -2.70 3.83
N GLN A 623 -14.76 -2.23 4.19
CA GLN A 623 -14.96 -0.89 4.77
C GLN A 623 -14.41 -0.77 6.20
N PRO A 624 -14.79 -1.65 7.15
CA PRO A 624 -14.16 -1.69 8.47
C PRO A 624 -12.63 -1.80 8.42
N VAL A 625 -12.09 -2.65 7.55
CA VAL A 625 -10.64 -2.85 7.41
C VAL A 625 -9.94 -1.59 6.91
N ALA A 626 -10.51 -0.86 5.94
CA ALA A 626 -9.97 0.42 5.51
C ALA A 626 -10.00 1.47 6.63
N ALA A 627 -11.07 1.50 7.44
CA ALA A 627 -11.19 2.40 8.59
C ALA A 627 -10.15 2.08 9.69
N GLN A 628 -9.95 0.79 10.00
CA GLN A 628 -8.92 0.32 10.93
C GLN A 628 -7.52 0.71 10.46
N TRP A 629 -7.23 0.53 9.16
CA TRP A 629 -5.95 0.94 8.59
C TRP A 629 -5.71 2.45 8.75
N ARG A 630 -6.72 3.27 8.42
CA ARG A 630 -6.62 4.72 8.62
C ARG A 630 -6.40 5.07 10.09
N ALA A 631 -7.18 4.51 11.01
CA ALA A 631 -7.09 4.80 12.44
C ALA A 631 -5.72 4.42 13.03
N TRP A 632 -5.15 3.30 12.58
CA TRP A 632 -3.80 2.90 12.98
C TRP A 632 -2.75 3.89 12.49
N ILE A 633 -2.78 4.31 11.22
CA ILE A 633 -1.85 5.34 10.72
C ILE A 633 -2.04 6.64 11.50
N GLU A 634 -3.29 7.03 11.75
CA GLU A 634 -3.64 8.25 12.49
C GLU A 634 -3.01 8.29 13.87
N ARG A 635 -3.12 7.19 14.61
CA ARG A 635 -2.49 7.07 15.93
C ARG A 635 -0.97 7.15 15.86
N ARG A 636 -0.33 6.53 14.86
CA ARG A 636 1.14 6.60 14.70
C ARG A 636 1.63 8.00 14.34
N VAL A 637 0.87 8.75 13.54
CA VAL A 637 1.18 10.17 13.28
C VAL A 637 0.98 11.01 14.55
N GLN A 638 -0.10 10.77 15.30
CA GLN A 638 -0.39 11.49 16.55
C GLN A 638 0.70 11.26 17.61
N GLU A 639 1.14 10.01 17.78
CA GLU A 639 2.19 9.61 18.72
C GLU A 639 3.60 9.93 18.21
N ASN A 640 3.73 10.46 16.98
CA ASN A 640 5.00 10.73 16.29
C ASN A 640 5.93 9.51 16.27
N VAL A 641 5.38 8.34 15.95
CA VAL A 641 6.14 7.10 15.80
C VAL A 641 7.07 7.22 14.59
N GLY A 642 8.33 6.84 14.76
CA GLY A 642 9.34 6.88 13.71
C GLY A 642 8.92 6.11 12.44
N TRP A 643 9.26 6.64 11.27
CA TRP A 643 8.90 6.02 9.98
C TRP A 643 9.44 4.59 9.83
N ASP A 644 10.60 4.28 10.43
CA ASP A 644 11.16 2.93 10.54
C ASP A 644 10.20 1.94 11.19
N LYS A 645 9.56 2.34 12.30
CA LYS A 645 8.61 1.51 13.05
C LYS A 645 7.27 1.40 12.34
N ILE A 646 6.81 2.48 11.72
CA ILE A 646 5.59 2.46 10.88
C ILE A 646 5.80 1.50 9.70
N ALA A 647 6.91 1.63 8.97
CA ALA A 647 7.25 0.77 7.85
C ALA A 647 7.43 -0.69 8.28
N SER A 648 8.16 -0.94 9.37
CA SER A 648 8.31 -2.28 9.96
C SER A 648 6.97 -2.90 10.29
N GLY A 649 6.08 -2.12 10.90
CA GLY A 649 4.75 -2.61 11.26
C GLY A 649 3.84 -2.92 10.09
N ILE A 650 4.08 -2.34 8.92
CA ILE A 650 3.41 -2.71 7.67
C ILE A 650 4.10 -3.92 7.04
N LEU A 651 5.42 -3.86 6.91
CA LEU A 651 6.21 -4.82 6.16
C LEU A 651 6.23 -6.19 6.82
N LEU A 652 6.48 -6.26 8.12
CA LEU A 652 6.57 -7.51 8.88
C LEU A 652 5.22 -7.98 9.42
N ALA A 653 4.13 -7.28 9.09
CA ALA A 653 2.81 -7.60 9.61
C ALA A 653 2.42 -9.06 9.35
N ARG A 654 1.83 -9.67 10.37
CA ARG A 654 1.12 -10.95 10.36
C ARG A 654 -0.21 -10.74 11.06
N SER A 655 -1.22 -11.52 10.68
CA SER A 655 -2.56 -11.38 11.28
C SER A 655 -2.64 -11.96 12.67
N ARG A 656 -2.08 -13.17 12.87
CA ARG A 656 -2.04 -13.83 14.17
C ARG A 656 -0.77 -13.50 14.93
N ALA A 657 -0.90 -13.34 16.24
CA ALA A 657 0.25 -13.40 17.13
C ALA A 657 0.91 -14.79 17.04
N PRO A 658 2.23 -14.92 17.29
CA PRO A 658 2.89 -16.23 17.34
C PRO A 658 2.14 -17.16 18.29
N GLY A 659 1.74 -18.35 17.82
CA GLY A 659 1.01 -19.33 18.63
C GLY A 659 -0.43 -18.96 18.99
N GLN A 660 -1.05 -18.00 18.30
CA GLN A 660 -2.48 -17.72 18.52
C GLN A 660 -3.37 -18.76 17.81
N PRO A 661 -4.32 -19.41 18.50
CA PRO A 661 -5.32 -20.26 17.88
C PRO A 661 -6.22 -19.46 16.94
N TYR A 662 -6.67 -20.06 15.84
CA TYR A 662 -7.54 -19.36 14.88
C TYR A 662 -8.86 -18.89 15.51
N ARG A 663 -9.43 -19.66 16.45
CA ARG A 663 -10.64 -19.30 17.20
C ARG A 663 -10.49 -18.00 18.00
N GLU A 664 -9.36 -17.83 18.67
CA GLU A 664 -9.05 -16.64 19.46
C GLU A 664 -8.85 -15.43 18.54
N PHE A 665 -8.10 -15.62 17.45
CA PHE A 665 -7.90 -14.58 16.44
C PHE A 665 -9.21 -14.06 15.86
N ILE A 666 -10.13 -14.94 15.44
CA ILE A 666 -11.40 -14.49 14.86
C ILE A 666 -12.31 -13.83 15.89
N ALA A 667 -12.18 -14.16 17.18
CA ALA A 667 -12.89 -13.48 18.25
C ALA A 667 -12.33 -12.06 18.42
N GLU A 668 -11.02 -11.93 18.64
CA GLU A 668 -10.32 -10.64 18.78
C GLU A 668 -10.59 -9.71 17.59
N GLN A 669 -10.42 -10.20 16.35
CA GLN A 669 -10.67 -9.38 15.16
C GLN A 669 -12.12 -8.88 15.06
N SER A 670 -13.07 -9.67 15.57
CA SER A 670 -14.48 -9.29 15.57
C SER A 670 -14.80 -8.23 16.62
N GLU A 671 -14.04 -8.15 17.72
CA GLU A 671 -14.18 -7.08 18.73
C GLU A 671 -13.92 -5.69 18.14
N TYR A 672 -12.96 -5.56 17.21
CA TYR A 672 -12.67 -4.29 16.53
C TYR A 672 -13.77 -3.81 15.59
N THR A 673 -14.73 -4.68 15.27
CA THR A 673 -15.85 -4.38 14.37
C THR A 673 -17.21 -4.34 15.08
N ASN A 674 -17.21 -4.57 16.39
CA ASN A 674 -18.38 -4.45 17.24
C ASN A 674 -18.93 -3.02 17.21
N THR A 675 -20.25 -2.85 17.15
CA THR A 675 -20.89 -1.51 17.11
C THR A 675 -21.39 -1.01 18.47
N VAL A 676 -21.42 -1.88 19.49
CA VAL A 676 -21.85 -1.55 20.85
C VAL A 676 -20.66 -1.07 21.67
N GLU A 677 -19.60 -1.87 21.72
CA GLU A 677 -18.36 -1.59 22.45
C GLU A 677 -17.16 -2.03 21.59
N PRO A 678 -16.75 -1.21 20.60
CA PRO A 678 -15.63 -1.54 19.72
C PRO A 678 -14.31 -1.52 20.50
N ALA A 679 -13.51 -2.58 20.35
CA ALA A 679 -12.11 -2.53 20.74
C ALA A 679 -11.34 -1.57 19.83
N ASP A 680 -10.29 -0.93 20.35
CA ASP A 680 -9.46 0.00 19.57
C ASP A 680 -8.39 -0.76 18.77
N PHE A 681 -8.62 -0.94 17.47
CA PHE A 681 -7.63 -1.56 16.57
C PHE A 681 -6.31 -0.76 16.52
N ALA A 682 -6.37 0.57 16.65
CA ALA A 682 -5.18 1.40 16.56
C ALA A 682 -4.21 1.16 17.73
N ALA A 683 -4.70 0.59 18.83
CA ALA A 683 -3.88 0.20 19.99
C ALA A 683 -2.94 -0.98 19.72
N LEU A 684 -3.14 -1.75 18.64
CA LEU A 684 -2.29 -2.88 18.29
C LEU A 684 -0.83 -2.47 18.10
N ASP A 685 0.07 -3.13 18.82
CA ASP A 685 1.52 -2.87 18.76
C ASP A 685 2.05 -3.09 17.34
N ASN A 686 2.37 -1.98 16.67
CA ASN A 686 3.14 -1.89 15.43
C ASN A 686 2.85 -3.00 14.39
N SER A 687 1.60 -3.43 14.18
CA SER A 687 1.24 -4.39 13.11
C SER A 687 0.09 -3.84 12.27
N MET A 688 0.26 -3.86 10.94
CA MET A 688 -0.74 -3.45 9.97
C MET A 688 -0.85 -4.49 8.83
N PRO A 689 -1.54 -5.63 9.06
CA PRO A 689 -1.67 -6.68 8.06
C PRO A 689 -2.48 -6.24 6.83
N HIS A 690 -3.32 -5.20 6.97
CA HIS A 690 -4.26 -4.79 5.92
C HIS A 690 -3.61 -4.33 4.63
N PHE A 691 -2.34 -3.89 4.69
CA PHE A 691 -1.54 -3.60 3.50
C PHE A 691 -1.45 -4.81 2.55
N TRP A 692 -1.30 -6.03 3.09
CA TRP A 692 -1.12 -7.25 2.32
C TRP A 692 -2.44 -7.90 1.85
N TYR A 693 -3.61 -7.41 2.30
CA TYR A 693 -4.93 -7.88 1.83
C TYR A 693 -5.34 -7.30 0.46
N ARG A 694 -4.55 -6.40 -0.08
CA ARG A 694 -4.87 -5.68 -1.32
C ARG A 694 -4.87 -6.59 -2.54
N ASP A 695 -6.01 -6.66 -3.22
CA ASP A 695 -6.20 -7.47 -4.43
C ASP A 695 -5.33 -7.01 -5.59
N ASN A 696 -5.00 -5.71 -5.65
CA ASN A 696 -4.15 -5.14 -6.71
C ASN A 696 -2.64 -5.39 -6.51
N ILE A 697 -2.24 -6.02 -5.40
CA ILE A 697 -0.86 -6.45 -5.15
C ILE A 697 -0.81 -7.92 -4.66
N ASN A 698 -1.68 -8.77 -5.20
CA ASN A 698 -1.75 -10.17 -4.78
C ASN A 698 -0.62 -11.03 -5.35
N GLN A 699 -0.03 -10.67 -6.49
CA GLN A 699 1.11 -11.37 -7.08
C GLN A 699 2.43 -10.95 -6.41
N PRO A 700 3.42 -11.84 -6.29
CA PRO A 700 4.73 -11.50 -5.76
C PRO A 700 5.41 -10.34 -6.51
N THR A 701 5.26 -10.28 -7.84
CA THR A 701 5.78 -9.18 -8.67
C THR A 701 5.16 -7.85 -8.30
N ASP A 702 3.83 -7.81 -8.13
CA ASP A 702 3.11 -6.58 -7.76
C ASP A 702 3.50 -6.10 -6.35
N LYS A 703 3.77 -7.04 -5.43
CA LYS A 703 4.31 -6.72 -4.09
C LYS A 703 5.70 -6.11 -4.17
N ALA A 704 6.58 -6.68 -4.99
CA ALA A 704 7.92 -6.15 -5.21
C ALA A 704 7.89 -4.73 -5.80
N LEU A 705 7.02 -4.47 -6.77
CA LEU A 705 6.81 -3.13 -7.33
C LEU A 705 6.25 -2.16 -6.26
N ALA A 706 5.19 -2.55 -5.56
CA ALA A 706 4.58 -1.73 -4.52
C ALA A 706 5.58 -1.40 -3.39
N PHE A 707 6.46 -2.35 -3.04
CA PHE A 707 7.56 -2.13 -2.11
C PHE A 707 8.56 -1.11 -2.65
N GLY A 708 9.00 -1.25 -3.91
CA GLY A 708 9.91 -0.32 -4.58
C GLY A 708 9.38 1.10 -4.60
N TYR A 709 8.11 1.29 -4.98
CA TYR A 709 7.45 2.59 -4.93
C TYR A 709 7.36 3.13 -3.51
N THR A 710 6.74 2.37 -2.59
CA THR A 710 6.37 2.87 -1.26
C THR A 710 7.59 3.17 -0.39
N PHE A 711 8.57 2.25 -0.35
CA PHE A 711 9.63 2.26 0.64
C PHE A 711 11.00 2.63 0.08
N LEU A 712 11.23 2.50 -1.23
CA LEU A 712 12.53 2.83 -1.83
C LEU A 712 12.48 4.09 -2.72
N GLY A 713 11.29 4.49 -3.20
CA GLY A 713 11.17 5.56 -4.18
C GLY A 713 11.85 5.21 -5.52
N VAL A 714 11.91 3.92 -5.85
CA VAL A 714 12.51 3.41 -7.09
C VAL A 714 11.45 2.74 -7.96
N ARG A 715 11.61 2.87 -9.28
CA ARG A 715 10.68 2.28 -10.26
C ARG A 715 11.29 1.01 -10.85
N LEU A 716 10.76 -0.15 -10.45
CA LEU A 716 11.29 -1.44 -10.89
C LEU A 716 10.56 -2.00 -12.12
N ASP A 717 9.57 -1.30 -12.67
CA ASP A 717 8.68 -1.81 -13.70
C ASP A 717 9.41 -2.26 -14.97
N CYS A 718 10.44 -1.51 -15.39
CA CYS A 718 11.23 -1.88 -16.56
C CYS A 718 12.02 -3.16 -16.32
N ALA A 719 12.50 -3.37 -15.08
CA ALA A 719 13.30 -4.53 -14.67
C ALA A 719 12.53 -5.85 -14.79
N GLN A 720 11.19 -5.82 -14.83
CA GLN A 720 10.37 -7.02 -15.02
C GLN A 720 10.66 -7.75 -16.33
N CYS A 721 10.93 -6.99 -17.39
CA CYS A 721 10.99 -7.51 -18.75
C CYS A 721 12.40 -7.46 -19.34
N HIS A 722 13.21 -6.47 -18.95
CA HIS A 722 14.57 -6.26 -19.43
C HIS A 722 15.38 -5.48 -18.39
N LYS A 723 16.68 -5.26 -18.62
CA LYS A 723 17.49 -4.39 -17.75
C LYS A 723 16.93 -2.96 -17.69
N HIS A 724 16.89 -2.35 -16.51
CA HIS A 724 16.44 -0.98 -16.33
C HIS A 724 17.29 0.00 -17.18
N PRO A 725 16.68 0.90 -17.97
CA PRO A 725 17.43 1.78 -18.89
C PRO A 725 18.27 2.85 -18.19
N TYR A 726 17.89 3.23 -16.97
CA TYR A 726 18.43 4.34 -16.21
C TYR A 726 19.01 3.93 -14.85
N ASP A 727 19.06 2.62 -14.59
CA ASP A 727 19.56 2.08 -13.34
C ASP A 727 20.29 0.74 -13.58
N GLN A 728 20.97 0.25 -12.55
CA GLN A 728 21.77 -0.97 -12.62
C GLN A 728 20.95 -2.28 -12.55
N TRP A 729 19.64 -2.18 -12.30
CA TRP A 729 18.79 -3.35 -12.05
C TRP A 729 18.58 -4.19 -13.30
N SER A 730 19.02 -5.45 -13.26
CA SER A 730 18.76 -6.43 -14.32
C SER A 730 17.41 -7.14 -14.12
N LYS A 731 16.97 -7.88 -15.15
CA LYS A 731 15.79 -8.76 -15.04
C LYS A 731 15.95 -9.81 -13.94
N ARG A 732 17.15 -10.39 -13.83
CA ARG A 732 17.47 -11.38 -12.81
C ARG A 732 17.44 -10.77 -11.41
N ASP A 733 17.93 -9.55 -11.24
CA ASP A 733 17.86 -8.87 -9.94
C ASP A 733 16.41 -8.68 -9.49
N PHE A 734 15.52 -8.29 -10.41
CA PHE A 734 14.10 -8.17 -10.11
C PHE A 734 13.43 -9.52 -9.78
N GLU A 735 13.78 -10.59 -10.51
CA GLU A 735 13.28 -11.94 -10.24
C GLU A 735 13.70 -12.42 -8.84
N LEU A 736 14.98 -12.29 -8.49
CA LEU A 736 15.51 -12.66 -7.17
C LEU A 736 15.01 -11.74 -6.04
N PHE A 737 14.74 -10.47 -6.33
CA PHE A 737 14.10 -9.57 -5.37
C PHE A 737 12.62 -9.93 -5.14
N THR A 738 11.96 -10.46 -6.17
CA THR A 738 10.56 -10.92 -6.08
C THR A 738 10.40 -12.12 -5.15
N GLU A 739 11.45 -12.95 -4.99
CA GLU A 739 11.42 -14.14 -4.13
C GLU A 739 11.14 -13.82 -2.65
N PHE A 740 11.48 -12.61 -2.19
CA PHE A 740 11.14 -12.17 -0.83
C PHE A 740 9.63 -12.10 -0.56
N PHE A 741 8.81 -12.01 -1.60
CA PHE A 741 7.37 -11.81 -1.49
C PHE A 741 6.54 -13.06 -1.81
N THR A 742 7.16 -14.15 -2.27
CA THR A 742 6.45 -15.35 -2.76
C THR A 742 5.73 -16.11 -1.64
N ARG A 743 6.30 -16.09 -0.43
CA ARG A 743 5.76 -16.75 0.77
C ARG A 743 4.74 -15.93 1.55
N ILE A 744 4.53 -14.65 1.21
CA ILE A 744 3.53 -13.80 1.87
C ILE A 744 2.16 -14.12 1.29
N LYS A 745 1.26 -14.69 2.09
CA LYS A 745 -0.11 -15.03 1.67
C LYS A 745 -1.15 -14.21 2.43
N ALA A 746 -2.23 -13.90 1.73
CA ALA A 746 -3.43 -13.26 2.26
C ALA A 746 -4.62 -14.17 1.96
N GLY A 747 -5.19 -14.82 2.96
CA GLY A 747 -6.24 -15.82 2.79
C GLY A 747 -6.41 -16.71 4.02
N VAL A 748 -6.94 -17.91 3.82
CA VAL A 748 -7.13 -18.89 4.91
C VAL A 748 -5.94 -19.85 4.93
N PRO A 749 -5.12 -19.86 5.99
CA PRO A 749 -4.01 -20.80 6.07
C PRO A 749 -4.52 -22.24 6.25
N PRO A 750 -3.72 -23.27 5.89
CA PRO A 750 -4.16 -24.67 5.88
C PRO A 750 -4.75 -25.16 7.21
N ASP A 751 -4.25 -24.67 8.34
CA ASP A 751 -4.71 -25.02 9.69
C ASP A 751 -6.01 -24.37 10.09
N ALA A 752 -6.22 -23.13 9.67
CA ALA A 752 -7.46 -22.41 9.94
C ALA A 752 -8.63 -22.94 9.10
N LYS A 753 -8.36 -23.63 7.98
CA LYS A 753 -9.39 -24.00 6.99
C LYS A 753 -10.58 -24.77 7.58
N PRO A 754 -10.42 -25.86 8.36
CA PRO A 754 -11.56 -26.58 8.92
C PRO A 754 -12.42 -25.71 9.83
N LEU A 755 -11.79 -24.91 10.70
CA LEU A 755 -12.49 -24.04 11.64
C LEU A 755 -13.12 -22.82 10.93
N HIS A 756 -12.48 -22.30 9.90
CA HIS A 756 -13.04 -21.27 9.03
C HIS A 756 -14.34 -21.76 8.39
N GLU A 757 -14.32 -22.95 7.77
CA GLU A 757 -15.49 -23.58 7.17
C GLU A 757 -16.58 -23.85 8.23
N ALA A 758 -16.22 -24.43 9.37
CA ALA A 758 -17.15 -24.68 10.48
C ALA A 758 -17.82 -23.38 10.98
N THR A 759 -17.06 -22.30 11.17
CA THR A 759 -17.61 -20.99 11.57
C THR A 759 -18.53 -20.41 10.49
N GLN A 760 -18.20 -20.54 9.20
CA GLN A 760 -19.11 -20.14 8.11
C GLN A 760 -20.46 -20.88 8.21
N HIS A 761 -20.42 -22.19 8.45
CA HIS A 761 -21.61 -23.02 8.58
C HIS A 761 -22.45 -22.67 9.83
N MET A 762 -21.82 -22.45 10.99
CA MET A 762 -22.49 -22.01 12.22
C MET A 762 -23.16 -20.64 12.09
N LEU A 763 -22.59 -19.75 11.30
CA LEU A 763 -23.18 -18.42 11.12
C LEU A 763 -24.39 -18.43 10.19
N GLY A 764 -24.52 -19.48 9.37
CA GLY A 764 -25.57 -19.59 8.36
C GLY A 764 -25.33 -18.67 7.19
N VAL A 765 -24.07 -18.50 6.80
CA VAL A 765 -23.71 -17.81 5.58
C VAL A 765 -23.49 -18.89 4.51
N PRO A 766 -24.42 -19.09 3.54
CA PRO A 766 -24.29 -20.18 2.59
C PRO A 766 -23.03 -20.01 1.72
N VAL A 767 -22.19 -21.05 1.68
CA VAL A 767 -20.96 -21.12 0.88
C VAL A 767 -21.23 -20.84 -0.61
N LYS A 768 -22.38 -21.31 -1.12
CA LYS A 768 -22.88 -21.10 -2.50
C LYS A 768 -23.94 -19.98 -2.62
N LEU A 769 -23.75 -18.83 -1.98
CA LEU A 769 -24.57 -17.65 -2.31
C LEU A 769 -24.26 -17.15 -3.74
N ASN A 770 -25.30 -16.87 -4.52
CA ASN A 770 -25.18 -16.41 -5.91
C ASN A 770 -24.55 -15.02 -6.07
N THR A 771 -24.25 -14.28 -4.99
CA THR A 771 -23.51 -13.01 -5.04
C THR A 771 -22.66 -12.78 -3.78
N ALA A 772 -21.40 -12.35 -3.96
CA ALA A 772 -20.49 -11.96 -2.87
C ALA A 772 -21.05 -10.83 -1.97
N ALA A 773 -21.91 -9.96 -2.53
CA ALA A 773 -22.55 -8.87 -1.80
C ALA A 773 -23.42 -9.35 -0.61
N LEU A 774 -24.13 -10.47 -0.77
CA LEU A 774 -24.99 -11.02 0.30
C LEU A 774 -24.17 -11.64 1.43
N ARG A 775 -22.99 -12.21 1.12
CA ARG A 775 -22.04 -12.69 2.14
C ARG A 775 -21.51 -11.52 2.96
N ARG A 776 -21.03 -10.46 2.30
CA ARG A 776 -20.56 -9.22 2.98
C ARG A 776 -21.62 -8.64 3.90
N GLN A 777 -22.85 -8.51 3.43
CA GLN A 777 -23.94 -7.98 4.26
C GLN A 777 -24.21 -8.85 5.49
N SER A 778 -24.08 -10.17 5.35
CA SER A 778 -24.27 -11.11 6.47
C SER A 778 -23.15 -10.97 7.50
N TYR A 779 -21.88 -10.96 7.07
CA TYR A 779 -20.74 -10.79 7.97
C TYR A 779 -20.72 -9.43 8.64
N LEU A 780 -21.00 -8.34 7.92
CA LEU A 780 -21.08 -6.99 8.50
C LEU A 780 -22.09 -6.93 9.65
N ARG A 781 -23.25 -7.59 9.52
CA ARG A 781 -24.23 -7.64 10.60
C ARG A 781 -23.72 -8.46 11.79
N ILE A 782 -23.16 -9.65 11.55
CA ILE A 782 -22.68 -10.55 12.60
C ILE A 782 -21.52 -9.91 13.38
N ALA A 783 -20.58 -9.30 12.65
CA ALA A 783 -19.47 -8.55 13.20
C ALA A 783 -19.95 -7.35 14.05
N ALA A 784 -21.00 -6.64 13.60
CA ALA A 784 -21.59 -5.55 14.38
C ALA A 784 -22.22 -6.01 15.71
N GLU A 785 -22.62 -7.29 15.83
CA GLU A 785 -23.08 -7.95 17.06
C GLU A 785 -21.91 -8.38 17.97
N GLY A 786 -20.64 -8.16 17.57
CA GLY A 786 -19.44 -8.59 18.31
C GLY A 786 -19.19 -10.10 18.22
N ARG A 787 -19.83 -10.80 17.28
CA ARG A 787 -19.73 -12.26 17.16
C ARG A 787 -18.60 -12.65 16.21
N PRO A 788 -17.81 -13.70 16.53
CA PRO A 788 -16.71 -14.14 15.68
C PRO A 788 -17.16 -14.46 14.25
N ILE A 789 -16.51 -13.85 13.26
CA ILE A 789 -16.66 -14.16 11.84
C ILE A 789 -15.38 -14.86 11.31
N PRO A 790 -15.45 -15.64 10.22
CA PRO A 790 -14.30 -16.37 9.71
C PRO A 790 -13.38 -15.41 8.93
N TRP A 791 -12.49 -14.73 9.63
CA TRP A 791 -11.55 -13.76 9.07
C TRP A 791 -10.46 -14.43 8.21
N ASN A 792 -10.05 -13.77 7.14
CA ASN A 792 -8.82 -14.11 6.43
C ASN A 792 -7.61 -13.61 7.21
N GLU A 793 -6.43 -14.10 6.84
CA GLU A 793 -5.16 -13.84 7.50
C GLU A 793 -4.06 -13.47 6.52
N VAL A 794 -3.14 -12.64 6.97
CA VAL A 794 -1.79 -12.50 6.42
C VAL A 794 -0.88 -13.45 7.17
N TYR A 795 -0.32 -14.42 6.46
CA TYR A 795 0.58 -15.43 7.00
C TYR A 795 1.75 -15.71 6.05
N ILE A 796 2.81 -16.29 6.59
CA ILE A 796 4.00 -16.67 5.84
C ILE A 796 4.00 -18.19 5.64
N GLU A 797 4.03 -18.64 4.39
CA GLU A 797 4.23 -20.06 4.09
C GLU A 797 5.67 -20.48 4.41
N PRO A 798 5.89 -21.72 4.90
CA PRO A 798 7.24 -22.24 5.07
C PRO A 798 7.92 -22.42 3.70
N ALA A 799 9.25 -22.33 3.68
CA ALA A 799 10.03 -22.61 2.48
C ALA A 799 9.86 -24.09 2.06
N LYS A 800 9.79 -24.33 0.75
CA LYS A 800 9.64 -25.68 0.15
C LYS A 800 10.95 -26.22 -0.43
N GLY A 801 12.09 -25.73 0.09
CA GLY A 801 13.44 -25.99 -0.42
C GLY A 801 14.31 -24.73 -0.32
N GLU A 802 15.51 -24.81 -0.90
CA GLU A 802 16.41 -23.65 -1.08
C GLU A 802 15.72 -22.59 -1.94
N GLN A 803 15.82 -21.33 -1.53
CA GLN A 803 15.14 -20.21 -2.17
C GLN A 803 16.11 -19.04 -2.31
N PRO A 804 16.82 -18.91 -3.44
CA PRO A 804 17.73 -17.80 -3.66
C PRO A 804 16.94 -16.50 -3.82
N GLY A 805 17.25 -15.51 -3.00
CA GLY A 805 16.77 -14.13 -3.12
C GLY A 805 17.95 -13.18 -3.20
N LYS A 806 17.72 -11.95 -3.70
CA LYS A 806 18.76 -10.92 -3.78
C LYS A 806 18.21 -9.56 -3.40
N LEU A 807 18.82 -8.93 -2.39
CA LEU A 807 18.56 -7.52 -2.07
C LEU A 807 19.03 -6.65 -3.24
N LEU A 808 18.36 -5.54 -3.52
CA LEU A 808 18.79 -4.64 -4.60
C LEU A 808 20.19 -4.09 -4.30
N GLY A 809 21.15 -4.39 -5.17
CA GLY A 809 22.55 -4.02 -5.00
C GLY A 809 23.32 -4.85 -3.97
N GLY A 810 22.70 -5.86 -3.36
CA GLY A 810 23.30 -6.77 -2.39
C GLY A 810 23.69 -8.15 -2.97
N PRO A 811 24.29 -9.02 -2.15
CA PRO A 811 24.58 -10.40 -2.55
C PRO A 811 23.30 -11.25 -2.64
N GLU A 812 23.40 -12.38 -3.35
CA GLU A 812 22.37 -13.44 -3.26
C GLU A 812 22.40 -14.06 -1.86
N ILE A 813 21.22 -14.32 -1.29
CA ILE A 813 21.01 -14.94 0.03
C ILE A 813 19.98 -16.05 -0.09
N ASP A 814 20.10 -17.10 0.73
CA ASP A 814 19.10 -18.17 0.78
C ASP A 814 17.99 -17.82 1.77
N LEU A 815 16.81 -17.48 1.23
CA LEU A 815 15.62 -17.11 2.01
C LEU A 815 15.02 -18.28 2.80
N SER A 816 15.42 -19.52 2.50
CA SER A 816 14.97 -20.71 3.24
C SER A 816 15.47 -20.73 4.69
N GLN A 817 16.53 -19.97 4.97
CA GLN A 817 17.12 -19.84 6.31
C GLN A 817 16.32 -18.94 7.25
N PHE A 818 15.31 -18.23 6.73
CA PHE A 818 14.50 -17.27 7.47
C PHE A 818 13.04 -17.75 7.60
N ASP A 819 12.50 -17.68 8.83
CA ASP A 819 11.08 -17.95 9.11
C ASP A 819 10.19 -16.94 8.36
N ASP A 820 10.62 -15.68 8.30
CA ASP A 820 10.01 -14.62 7.49
C ASP A 820 11.02 -14.10 6.48
N PRO A 821 10.79 -14.26 5.16
CA PRO A 821 11.74 -13.76 4.17
C PRO A 821 11.86 -12.23 4.21
N ARG A 822 10.92 -11.51 4.84
CA ARG A 822 10.94 -10.04 4.91
C ARG A 822 11.84 -9.49 6.01
N GLU A 823 12.28 -10.30 6.97
CA GLU A 823 13.22 -9.88 8.03
C GLU A 823 14.52 -9.29 7.46
N PRO A 824 15.24 -9.98 6.55
CA PRO A 824 16.43 -9.41 5.92
C PRO A 824 16.12 -8.17 5.06
N LEU A 825 14.91 -8.04 4.48
CA LEU A 825 14.51 -6.79 3.81
C LEU A 825 14.40 -5.63 4.81
N MET A 826 13.75 -5.86 5.95
CA MET A 826 13.57 -4.82 6.94
C MET A 826 14.91 -4.38 7.56
N GLU A 827 15.80 -5.33 7.84
CA GLU A 827 17.16 -5.02 8.29
C GLU A 827 17.91 -4.20 7.24
N TRP A 828 17.81 -4.58 5.96
CA TRP A 828 18.41 -3.84 4.85
C TRP A 828 17.83 -2.42 4.71
N LEU A 829 16.56 -2.17 5.01
CA LEU A 829 15.99 -0.82 4.98
C LEU A 829 16.61 0.14 6.01
N LEU A 830 17.12 -0.39 7.13
CA LEU A 830 17.60 0.39 8.27
C LEU A 830 19.12 0.48 8.36
N THR A 831 19.85 -0.23 7.49
CA THR A 831 21.29 -0.35 7.55
C THR A 831 21.96 0.13 6.26
N GLU A 832 23.18 0.63 6.40
CA GLU A 832 24.03 0.93 5.25
C GLU A 832 24.34 -0.35 4.46
N PRO A 833 24.41 -0.30 3.12
CA PRO A 833 24.44 0.89 2.28
C PRO A 833 23.07 1.31 1.71
N ASN A 834 21.94 0.96 2.35
CA ASN A 834 20.63 1.29 1.79
C ASN A 834 20.31 2.79 1.90
N HIS A 835 20.68 3.49 0.84
CA HIS A 835 20.42 4.91 0.73
C HIS A 835 18.97 5.22 0.34
N TYR A 836 18.12 4.26 -0.04
CA TYR A 836 16.81 4.56 -0.63
C TYR A 836 15.72 4.81 0.40
N PHE A 837 15.70 4.05 1.51
CA PHE A 837 14.59 4.09 2.47
C PHE A 837 14.38 5.49 3.07
N ALA A 838 15.42 6.02 3.72
CA ALA A 838 15.38 7.35 4.30
C ALA A 838 15.36 8.46 3.23
N LYS A 839 16.15 8.34 2.15
CA LYS A 839 16.19 9.38 1.10
C LYS A 839 14.87 9.56 0.40
N SER A 840 14.17 8.46 0.07
CA SER A 840 12.88 8.54 -0.61
C SER A 840 11.83 9.24 0.24
N PHE A 841 11.79 8.95 1.55
CA PHE A 841 10.88 9.61 2.46
C PHE A 841 11.24 11.09 2.63
N VAL A 842 12.51 11.42 2.90
CA VAL A 842 13.01 12.80 3.01
C VAL A 842 12.70 13.61 1.75
N ASN A 843 12.96 13.04 0.58
CA ASN A 843 12.72 13.69 -0.70
C ASN A 843 11.22 13.95 -0.93
N ARG A 844 10.33 13.02 -0.58
CA ARG A 844 8.87 13.24 -0.64
C ARG A 844 8.39 14.35 0.29
N ILE A 845 8.91 14.38 1.51
CA ILE A 845 8.59 15.46 2.45
C ILE A 845 9.08 16.79 1.89
N TRP A 846 10.32 16.85 1.38
CA TRP A 846 10.87 18.04 0.72
C TRP A 846 9.99 18.50 -0.45
N THR A 847 9.60 17.59 -1.35
CA THR A 847 8.72 17.88 -2.49
C THR A 847 7.38 18.48 -2.04
N ASN A 848 6.82 18.05 -0.91
CA ASN A 848 5.60 18.66 -0.37
C ASN A 848 5.80 20.16 -0.04
N TYR A 849 6.95 20.55 0.51
CA TYR A 849 7.26 21.94 0.90
C TYR A 849 7.80 22.81 -0.25
N PHE A 850 8.38 22.23 -1.29
CA PHE A 850 9.00 22.98 -2.40
C PHE A 850 8.35 22.77 -3.77
N ASN A 851 7.35 21.88 -3.87
CA ASN A 851 6.69 21.46 -5.13
C ASN A 851 7.60 20.73 -6.15
N VAL A 852 8.90 20.73 -5.91
CA VAL A 852 9.94 20.02 -6.66
C VAL A 852 10.82 19.29 -5.65
N GLY A 853 11.11 18.02 -5.92
CA GLY A 853 12.05 17.26 -5.08
C GLY A 853 13.50 17.67 -5.27
N ILE A 854 14.35 17.29 -4.30
CA ILE A 854 15.80 17.34 -4.53
C ILE A 854 16.16 16.34 -5.63
N ILE A 855 15.45 15.22 -5.69
CA ILE A 855 15.30 14.37 -6.87
C ILE A 855 13.86 14.54 -7.35
N ASP A 856 13.66 14.89 -8.62
CA ASP A 856 12.34 15.08 -9.22
C ASP A 856 12.22 14.25 -10.50
N PRO A 857 11.18 13.42 -10.68
CA PRO A 857 10.05 13.15 -9.77
C PRO A 857 10.47 12.51 -8.42
N PRO A 858 9.65 12.66 -7.35
CA PRO A 858 10.04 12.24 -5.99
C PRO A 858 10.21 10.73 -5.79
N ASP A 859 9.64 9.92 -6.67
CA ASP A 859 9.65 8.45 -6.69
C ASP A 859 10.46 7.87 -7.86
N ASP A 860 11.43 8.63 -8.38
CA ASP A 860 12.32 8.21 -9.46
C ASP A 860 13.80 8.31 -9.06
N LEU A 861 14.13 7.70 -7.92
CA LEU A 861 15.51 7.60 -7.43
C LEU A 861 16.27 6.58 -8.28
N ASN A 862 17.03 7.07 -9.26
CA ASN A 862 17.88 6.23 -10.10
C ASN A 862 19.23 6.92 -10.41
N LEU A 863 20.22 6.15 -10.90
CA LEU A 863 21.58 6.65 -11.15
C LEU A 863 21.66 7.71 -12.27
N ALA A 864 20.70 7.74 -13.20
CA ALA A 864 20.60 8.74 -14.26
C ALA A 864 19.80 10.00 -13.84
N ASN A 865 19.11 9.97 -12.70
CA ASN A 865 18.37 11.07 -12.10
C ASN A 865 18.97 11.46 -10.74
N PRO A 866 20.21 11.97 -10.71
CA PRO A 866 20.88 12.34 -9.46
C PRO A 866 20.22 13.56 -8.79
N PRO A 867 20.40 13.74 -7.47
CA PRO A 867 19.90 14.92 -6.76
C PRO A 867 20.40 16.24 -7.36
N SER A 868 19.56 17.28 -7.42
CA SER A 868 19.97 18.65 -7.78
C SER A 868 21.01 19.20 -6.79
N ASN A 869 20.89 18.80 -5.51
CA ASN A 869 21.83 19.08 -4.44
C ASN A 869 22.05 17.85 -3.56
N LYS A 870 23.08 17.05 -3.87
CA LYS A 870 23.39 15.79 -3.15
C LYS A 870 23.71 16.04 -1.67
N ALA A 871 24.50 17.06 -1.37
CA ALA A 871 24.92 17.36 0.00
C ALA A 871 23.71 17.73 0.88
N LEU A 872 22.75 18.48 0.34
CA LEU A 872 21.49 18.79 1.02
C LEU A 872 20.66 17.53 1.33
N LEU A 873 20.49 16.64 0.33
CA LEU A 873 19.72 15.40 0.53
C LEU A 873 20.39 14.50 1.58
N ASP A 874 21.71 14.33 1.51
CA ASP A 874 22.46 13.52 2.46
C ASP A 874 22.35 14.10 3.89
N HIS A 875 22.52 15.42 4.06
CA HIS A 875 22.37 16.08 5.37
C HIS A 875 21.00 15.84 6.01
N LEU A 876 19.92 16.01 5.24
CA LEU A 876 18.56 15.78 5.72
C LEU A 876 18.31 14.30 6.02
N THR A 877 18.87 13.40 5.22
CA THR A 877 18.78 11.94 5.41
C THR A 877 19.46 11.50 6.69
N ASP A 878 20.70 11.94 6.91
CA ASP A 878 21.47 11.61 8.11
C ASP A 878 20.80 12.15 9.37
N GLY A 879 20.28 13.37 9.32
CA GLY A 879 19.51 13.95 10.43
C GLY A 879 18.20 13.21 10.68
N PHE A 880 17.50 12.77 9.63
CA PHE A 880 16.26 11.99 9.76
C PHE A 880 16.52 10.64 10.42
N ILE A 881 17.57 9.93 9.99
CA ILE A 881 18.01 8.70 10.65
C ILE A 881 18.43 8.96 12.10
N GLY A 882 19.26 9.99 12.33
CA GLY A 882 19.78 10.34 13.66
C GLY A 882 18.72 10.78 14.66
N SER A 883 17.59 11.32 14.18
CA SER A 883 16.41 11.64 15.00
C SER A 883 15.53 10.44 15.33
N GLY A 884 15.83 9.25 14.82
CA GLY A 884 14.98 8.06 14.96
C GLY A 884 13.79 8.10 14.00
N TYR A 885 13.99 8.60 12.78
CA TYR A 885 12.97 8.72 11.74
C TYR A 885 11.78 9.61 12.15
N ASP A 886 12.05 10.67 12.91
CA ASP A 886 11.04 11.60 13.44
C ASP A 886 10.50 12.53 12.35
N MET A 887 9.21 12.39 12.02
CA MET A 887 8.54 13.21 11.01
C MET A 887 8.41 14.68 11.43
N LYS A 888 8.06 14.95 12.69
CA LYS A 888 7.96 16.32 13.19
C LYS A 888 9.31 17.02 13.19
N TRP A 889 10.40 16.32 13.51
CA TRP A 889 11.77 16.83 13.36
C TRP A 889 12.04 17.26 11.92
N LEU A 890 11.70 16.43 10.93
CA LEU A 890 11.96 16.73 9.52
C LEU A 890 11.15 17.95 9.04
N HIS A 891 9.84 18.00 9.36
CA HIS A 891 9.00 19.16 9.06
C HIS A 891 9.52 20.45 9.69
N ARG A 892 9.88 20.40 10.98
CA ARG A 892 10.45 21.53 11.71
C ARG A 892 11.75 22.01 11.10
N THR A 893 12.63 21.09 10.74
CA THR A 893 13.95 21.38 10.17
C THR A 893 13.82 22.10 8.83
N ILE A 894 12.92 21.62 7.96
CA ILE A 894 12.64 22.25 6.66
C ILE A 894 12.00 23.63 6.85
N ALA A 895 10.92 23.73 7.63
CA ALA A 895 10.14 24.98 7.76
C ALA A 895 10.90 26.12 8.47
N ASN A 896 11.87 25.79 9.33
CA ASN A 896 12.72 26.79 9.97
C ASN A 896 13.86 27.31 9.08
N SER A 897 14.13 26.67 7.92
CA SER A 897 15.17 27.15 7.00
C SER A 897 14.81 28.52 6.40
N ARG A 898 15.81 29.38 6.18
CA ARG A 898 15.63 30.61 5.38
C ARG A 898 15.13 30.27 3.97
N THR A 899 15.62 29.17 3.41
CA THR A 899 15.29 28.65 2.08
C THR A 899 13.79 28.41 1.90
N TYR A 900 13.13 27.78 2.88
CA TYR A 900 11.66 27.61 2.84
C TYR A 900 10.91 28.95 2.94
N GLN A 901 11.48 29.90 3.70
CA GLN A 901 10.86 31.20 4.00
C GLN A 901 11.13 32.28 2.95
N LEU A 902 11.68 31.92 1.79
CA LEU A 902 11.88 32.85 0.67
C LEU A 902 10.54 33.28 0.06
N SER A 903 10.47 34.50 -0.46
CA SER A 903 9.34 34.96 -1.24
C SER A 903 9.26 34.21 -2.56
N TRP A 904 8.04 34.06 -3.09
CA TRP A 904 7.82 33.51 -4.43
C TRP A 904 8.20 34.48 -5.54
N ARG A 905 8.38 35.77 -5.22
CA ARG A 905 8.74 36.79 -6.21
C ARG A 905 10.20 36.59 -6.63
N PRO A 906 10.47 36.28 -7.90
CA PRO A 906 11.84 36.12 -8.37
C PRO A 906 12.53 37.48 -8.52
N ASN A 907 13.86 37.47 -8.43
CA ASN A 907 14.74 38.54 -8.90
C ASN A 907 15.31 38.18 -10.29
N ASP A 908 16.15 39.05 -10.85
CA ASP A 908 16.65 38.89 -12.22
C ASP A 908 17.55 37.66 -12.42
N THR A 909 18.29 37.25 -11.38
CA THR A 909 19.19 36.09 -11.47
C THR A 909 18.47 34.76 -11.32
N ASN A 910 17.28 34.75 -10.73
CA ASN A 910 16.65 33.51 -10.26
C ASN A 910 15.30 33.19 -10.92
N ARG A 911 14.84 34.07 -11.82
CA ARG A 911 13.58 33.91 -12.58
C ARG A 911 13.47 32.60 -13.37
N ALA A 912 14.60 32.07 -13.83
CA ALA A 912 14.66 30.83 -14.60
C ALA A 912 15.01 29.61 -13.74
N ASP A 913 15.28 29.77 -12.44
CA ASP A 913 15.53 28.63 -11.56
C ASP A 913 14.22 27.89 -11.29
N THR A 914 14.21 26.58 -11.52
CA THR A 914 13.05 25.74 -11.26
C THR A 914 13.35 24.59 -10.30
N ARG A 915 14.61 24.43 -9.87
CA ARG A 915 15.04 23.21 -9.15
C ARG A 915 16.12 23.41 -8.08
N ASN A 916 16.69 24.61 -7.96
CA ASN A 916 17.77 24.90 -7.01
C ASN A 916 17.29 25.67 -5.76
N PHE A 917 15.97 25.85 -5.61
CA PHE A 917 15.32 26.39 -4.41
C PHE A 917 15.71 27.84 -4.10
N SER A 918 15.96 28.65 -5.13
CA SER A 918 16.31 30.07 -4.98
C SER A 918 15.16 30.96 -4.53
N HIS A 919 13.92 30.46 -4.60
CA HIS A 919 12.68 31.15 -4.27
C HIS A 919 11.57 30.13 -4.06
N ALA A 920 10.44 30.57 -3.50
CA ALA A 920 9.27 29.70 -3.38
C ALA A 920 8.57 29.53 -4.72
N VAL A 921 8.35 28.29 -5.16
CA VAL A 921 7.61 28.01 -6.38
C VAL A 921 6.11 27.99 -6.07
N LEU A 922 5.33 28.80 -6.79
CA LEU A 922 3.87 28.79 -6.68
C LEU A 922 3.34 27.38 -6.97
N ARG A 923 2.59 26.82 -6.03
CA ARG A 923 1.99 25.48 -6.20
C ARG A 923 0.49 25.49 -6.01
N ARG A 924 -0.20 24.61 -6.71
CA ARG A 924 -1.64 24.47 -6.56
C ARG A 924 -1.99 23.82 -5.24
N LEU A 925 -3.09 24.25 -4.61
CA LEU A 925 -3.62 23.59 -3.43
C LEU A 925 -4.03 22.13 -3.78
N PRO A 926 -3.66 21.14 -2.94
CA PRO A 926 -4.19 19.78 -3.04
C PRO A 926 -5.72 19.79 -3.01
N ALA A 927 -6.35 18.80 -3.64
CA ALA A 927 -7.81 18.73 -3.78
C ALA A 927 -8.57 18.92 -2.47
N GLU A 928 -8.10 18.25 -1.42
CA GLU A 928 -8.68 18.31 -0.08
C GLU A 928 -8.62 19.72 0.50
N VAL A 929 -7.44 20.34 0.39
CA VAL A 929 -7.14 21.68 0.91
C VAL A 929 -7.89 22.74 0.13
N ALA A 930 -8.02 22.59 -1.19
CA ALA A 930 -8.78 23.51 -2.04
C ALA A 930 -10.27 23.59 -1.64
N ILE A 931 -10.90 22.43 -1.43
CA ILE A 931 -12.32 22.39 -1.03
C ILE A 931 -12.51 22.87 0.41
N ASP A 932 -11.62 22.48 1.33
CA ASP A 932 -11.64 23.00 2.69
C ASP A 932 -11.41 24.51 2.74
N ALA A 933 -10.52 25.06 1.91
CA ALA A 933 -10.27 26.50 1.78
C ALA A 933 -11.51 27.24 1.28
N ILE A 934 -12.26 26.71 0.30
CA ILE A 934 -13.54 27.30 -0.15
C ILE A 934 -14.56 27.28 0.99
N ASN A 935 -14.66 26.15 1.70
CA ASN A 935 -15.56 26.01 2.84
C ASN A 935 -15.19 26.96 3.98
N GLN A 936 -13.90 27.20 4.21
CA GLN A 936 -13.43 28.11 5.26
C GLN A 936 -13.66 29.57 4.86
N ALA A 937 -13.25 29.97 3.65
CA ALA A 937 -13.39 31.35 3.18
C ALA A 937 -14.85 31.84 3.14
N THR A 938 -15.81 30.93 2.95
CA THR A 938 -17.25 31.22 2.92
C THR A 938 -17.96 31.05 4.27
N ALA A 939 -17.28 30.60 5.32
CA ALA A 939 -17.86 30.38 6.66
C ALA A 939 -18.19 31.68 7.39
N SER A 940 -19.27 31.69 8.17
CA SER A 940 -19.52 32.74 9.17
C SER A 940 -18.39 32.79 10.20
N ASP A 941 -18.25 33.90 10.91
CA ASP A 941 -17.23 34.07 11.96
C ASP A 941 -17.31 32.99 13.05
N GLU A 942 -18.53 32.65 13.46
CA GLU A 942 -18.80 31.60 14.44
C GLU A 942 -18.30 30.23 13.96
N VAL A 943 -18.58 29.88 12.70
CA VAL A 943 -18.15 28.61 12.13
C VAL A 943 -16.65 28.61 11.89
N LEU A 944 -16.09 29.71 11.39
CA LEU A 944 -14.66 29.84 11.10
C LEU A 944 -13.80 29.59 12.36
N GLY A 945 -14.22 30.14 13.51
CA GLY A 945 -13.56 29.89 14.80
C GLY A 945 -13.68 28.45 15.31
N ALA A 946 -14.63 27.65 14.79
CA ALA A 946 -14.77 26.22 15.10
C ALA A 946 -14.03 25.31 14.10
N VAL A 947 -13.78 25.79 12.87
CA VAL A 947 -13.19 25.00 11.76
C VAL A 947 -11.71 24.66 12.01
N GLU A 948 -10.97 25.47 12.75
CA GLU A 948 -9.57 25.17 13.13
C GLU A 948 -9.48 23.84 13.90
N MET A 949 -10.37 23.60 14.88
CA MET A 949 -10.31 22.40 15.74
C MET A 949 -11.15 21.22 15.23
N ALA A 950 -12.14 21.46 14.35
CA ALA A 950 -13.12 20.44 13.94
C ALA A 950 -12.67 19.63 12.70
N VAL A 951 -11.68 18.75 12.85
CA VAL A 951 -11.11 17.96 11.73
C VAL A 951 -12.05 16.89 11.15
N GLY A 952 -13.02 16.37 11.93
CA GLY A 952 -13.83 15.22 11.52
C GLY A 952 -14.72 15.42 10.29
N ASN A 953 -15.09 16.67 9.98
CA ASN A 953 -15.93 17.01 8.83
C ASN A 953 -15.14 17.57 7.63
N ARG A 954 -13.81 17.63 7.75
CA ARG A 954 -12.94 18.25 6.76
C ARG A 954 -12.55 17.30 5.64
N LYS A 955 -12.41 17.83 4.44
CA LYS A 955 -12.00 17.06 3.26
C LYS A 955 -10.57 16.53 3.38
N ILE A 956 -9.69 17.18 4.15
CA ILE A 956 -8.35 16.64 4.46
C ILE A 956 -8.37 15.27 5.14
N GLY A 957 -9.48 14.90 5.81
CA GLY A 957 -9.67 13.57 6.41
C GLY A 957 -10.47 12.58 5.56
N GLN A 958 -11.07 13.03 4.45
CA GLN A 958 -11.98 12.21 3.65
C GLN A 958 -11.27 11.53 2.48
N HIS A 959 -11.73 10.32 2.13
CA HIS A 959 -11.22 9.57 0.97
C HIS A 959 -12.36 9.03 0.10
N PRO A 960 -12.30 9.20 -1.24
CA PRO A 960 -13.28 8.65 -2.16
C PRO A 960 -13.24 7.11 -2.17
N VAL A 961 -14.41 6.47 -2.09
CA VAL A 961 -14.50 5.02 -1.88
C VAL A 961 -14.65 4.23 -3.19
N SER A 962 -15.02 4.89 -4.31
CA SER A 962 -15.09 4.27 -5.65
C SER A 962 -15.13 5.33 -6.77
N TYR A 963 -15.08 4.91 -8.04
CA TYR A 963 -15.27 5.75 -9.24
C TYR A 963 -16.76 6.06 -9.57
N GLN A 964 -17.74 5.43 -8.90
CA GLN A 964 -19.15 5.58 -9.27
C GLN A 964 -19.78 6.88 -8.77
N THR A 965 -20.31 7.66 -9.72
CA THR A 965 -20.72 9.08 -9.65
C THR A 965 -21.77 9.45 -8.60
N ARG A 966 -22.40 8.49 -7.91
CA ARG A 966 -23.51 8.76 -6.97
C ARG A 966 -23.11 8.70 -5.48
N ALA A 967 -21.87 8.32 -5.17
CA ALA A 967 -21.40 8.11 -3.79
C ALA A 967 -20.13 8.93 -3.44
N ILE A 968 -19.79 9.95 -4.25
CA ILE A 968 -18.50 10.67 -4.19
C ILE A 968 -18.73 12.17 -4.01
N ASP A 969 -17.84 12.81 -3.25
CA ASP A 969 -17.54 14.24 -3.44
C ASP A 969 -16.85 14.45 -4.79
N PHE A 970 -17.65 14.65 -5.84
CA PHE A 970 -17.21 14.89 -7.22
C PHE A 970 -16.08 15.94 -7.29
N SER A 971 -16.12 16.92 -6.39
CA SER A 971 -15.11 17.95 -6.17
C SER A 971 -13.71 17.40 -5.90
N LEU A 972 -13.54 16.37 -5.05
CA LEU A 972 -12.22 15.80 -4.75
C LEU A 972 -11.56 15.17 -5.98
N LEU A 973 -12.35 14.50 -6.84
CA LEU A 973 -11.84 13.89 -8.06
C LEU A 973 -11.43 14.94 -9.10
N ILE A 974 -12.26 15.97 -9.32
CA ILE A 974 -11.95 17.05 -10.26
C ILE A 974 -10.64 17.73 -9.91
N PHE A 975 -10.41 17.93 -8.61
CA PHE A 975 -9.23 18.63 -8.13
C PHE A 975 -7.97 17.76 -8.06
N GLY A 976 -8.07 16.45 -8.33
CA GLY A 976 -6.92 15.56 -8.53
C GLY A 976 -6.53 14.71 -7.31
N LYS A 977 -7.46 14.43 -6.40
CA LYS A 977 -7.22 13.51 -5.28
C LYS A 977 -6.93 12.09 -5.81
N PRO A 978 -5.89 11.40 -5.33
CA PRO A 978 -5.60 10.03 -5.72
C PRO A 978 -6.70 9.08 -5.22
N LEU A 979 -6.91 7.98 -5.95
CA LEU A 979 -7.83 6.92 -5.56
C LEU A 979 -7.11 5.80 -4.83
N ARG A 980 -5.79 5.85 -4.71
CA ARG A 980 -4.94 4.82 -4.08
C ARG A 980 -5.01 3.49 -4.83
N THR A 981 -5.04 3.60 -6.15
CA THR A 981 -5.07 2.47 -7.08
C THR A 981 -3.66 1.93 -7.35
N THR A 982 -2.66 2.80 -7.20
CA THR A 982 -1.24 2.50 -7.27
C THR A 982 -0.54 3.10 -6.05
N ASN A 983 0.71 2.72 -5.80
CA ASN A 983 1.55 3.38 -4.79
C ASN A 983 2.48 4.44 -5.42
N CYS A 984 2.23 4.84 -6.68
CA CYS A 984 3.00 5.86 -7.40
C CYS A 984 2.65 7.26 -6.88
N ASP A 985 3.66 8.10 -6.65
CA ASP A 985 3.43 9.51 -6.29
C ASP A 985 2.74 10.28 -7.44
N CYS A 986 2.87 9.77 -8.67
CA CYS A 986 2.23 10.28 -9.88
C CYS A 986 0.69 10.15 -9.93
N GLU A 987 0.06 9.33 -9.07
CA GLU A 987 -1.41 9.20 -9.06
C GLU A 987 -2.09 10.50 -8.62
N ARG A 988 -1.45 11.28 -7.73
CA ARG A 988 -1.96 12.59 -7.33
C ARG A 988 -1.73 13.61 -8.45
N GLN A 989 -2.81 14.21 -8.94
CA GLN A 989 -2.76 15.12 -10.07
C GLN A 989 -2.80 16.59 -9.61
N SER A 990 -1.70 17.30 -9.78
CA SER A 990 -1.60 18.74 -9.49
C SER A 990 -1.84 19.63 -10.72
N SER A 991 -1.86 19.05 -11.92
CA SER A 991 -2.03 19.81 -13.17
C SER A 991 -3.40 20.51 -13.26
N PRO A 992 -3.45 21.74 -13.80
CA PRO A 992 -4.70 22.45 -14.00
C PRO A 992 -5.57 21.76 -15.05
N ASN A 993 -6.89 21.76 -14.85
CA ASN A 993 -7.83 21.25 -15.85
C ASN A 993 -9.09 22.13 -15.97
N LEU A 994 -9.79 22.03 -17.11
CA LEU A 994 -10.96 22.86 -17.40
C LEU A 994 -12.13 22.62 -16.42
N LEU A 995 -12.31 21.38 -15.95
CA LEU A 995 -13.41 21.03 -15.04
C LEU A 995 -13.28 21.75 -13.69
N GLN A 996 -12.06 21.99 -13.21
CA GLN A 996 -11.81 22.75 -11.98
C GLN A 996 -12.33 24.19 -12.10
N SER A 997 -12.02 24.87 -13.21
CA SER A 997 -12.50 26.24 -13.44
C SER A 997 -14.02 26.31 -13.66
N LEU A 998 -14.61 25.28 -14.26
CA LEU A 998 -16.07 25.18 -14.37
C LEU A 998 -16.72 24.98 -13.00
N TYR A 999 -16.10 24.17 -12.13
CA TYR A 999 -16.57 23.90 -10.78
C TYR A 999 -16.62 25.19 -9.95
N THR A 1000 -15.53 25.96 -9.88
CA THR A 1000 -15.46 27.17 -9.05
C THR A 1000 -16.33 28.33 -9.54
N ARG A 1001 -16.74 28.32 -10.81
CA ARG A 1001 -17.51 29.44 -11.39
C ARG A 1001 -19.01 29.22 -11.31
N ASN A 1002 -19.48 28.03 -11.69
CA ASN A 1002 -20.89 27.80 -12.02
C ASN A 1002 -21.49 26.51 -11.45
N ASP A 1003 -20.72 25.68 -10.73
CA ASP A 1003 -21.28 24.44 -10.17
C ASP A 1003 -22.24 24.73 -9.01
N GLN A 1004 -23.34 23.98 -8.94
CA GLN A 1004 -24.38 24.20 -7.96
C GLN A 1004 -23.87 24.01 -6.53
N GLU A 1005 -22.96 23.05 -6.29
CA GLU A 1005 -22.37 22.81 -4.97
C GLU A 1005 -21.58 24.04 -4.48
N MET A 1006 -20.82 24.67 -5.38
CA MET A 1006 -20.06 25.87 -5.07
C MET A 1006 -20.98 27.08 -4.80
N LEU A 1007 -22.00 27.27 -5.63
CA LEU A 1007 -22.97 28.36 -5.46
C LEU A 1007 -23.79 28.19 -4.16
N ASP A 1008 -24.20 26.96 -3.84
CA ASP A 1008 -24.88 26.63 -2.59
C ASP A 1008 -23.97 26.90 -1.38
N THR A 1009 -22.67 26.64 -1.51
CA THR A 1009 -21.67 26.92 -0.46
C THR A 1009 -21.56 28.41 -0.16
N LEU A 1010 -21.59 29.28 -1.17
CA LEU A 1010 -21.62 30.73 -1.00
C LEU A 1010 -22.90 31.24 -0.30
N GLY A 1011 -24.05 30.63 -0.61
CA GLY A 1011 -25.36 31.01 -0.10
C GLY A 1011 -25.82 30.30 1.18
N ARG A 1012 -24.97 29.45 1.79
CA ARG A 1012 -25.38 28.59 2.91
C ARG A 1012 -25.78 29.38 4.15
N ARG A 1013 -26.70 28.84 4.95
CA ARG A 1013 -27.31 29.50 6.14
C ARG A 1013 -26.30 29.87 7.23
N ASN A 1014 -25.20 29.14 7.32
CA ASN A 1014 -24.09 29.36 8.25
C ASN A 1014 -22.86 29.97 7.54
N GLY A 1015 -23.06 30.59 6.38
CA GLY A 1015 -22.01 31.27 5.62
C GLY A 1015 -21.88 32.73 6.02
N TRP A 1016 -20.76 33.35 5.62
CA TRP A 1016 -20.46 34.74 5.90
C TRP A 1016 -21.49 35.70 5.28
N ILE A 1017 -21.93 35.41 4.04
CA ILE A 1017 -22.96 36.24 3.39
C ILE A 1017 -24.28 36.21 4.16
N ALA A 1018 -24.75 35.03 4.58
CA ALA A 1018 -25.96 34.91 5.39
C ALA A 1018 -25.86 35.56 6.78
N GLN A 1019 -24.64 35.65 7.33
CA GLN A 1019 -24.36 36.43 8.54
C GLN A 1019 -24.53 37.94 8.25
N LEU A 1020 -23.92 38.44 7.17
CA LEU A 1020 -24.00 39.85 6.78
C LEU A 1020 -25.43 40.29 6.43
N GLU A 1021 -26.23 39.42 5.80
CA GLU A 1021 -27.66 39.67 5.55
C GLU A 1021 -28.44 39.95 6.85
N LYS A 1022 -28.07 39.28 7.95
CA LYS A 1022 -28.67 39.50 9.27
C LYS A 1022 -28.15 40.76 9.93
N GLU A 1023 -26.85 41.03 9.82
CA GLU A 1023 -26.20 42.21 10.40
C GLU A 1023 -26.60 43.53 9.74
N LYS A 1024 -26.91 43.51 8.44
CA LYS A 1024 -27.27 44.69 7.64
C LYS A 1024 -26.22 45.82 7.75
N PRO A 1025 -24.98 45.56 7.29
CA PRO A 1025 -23.89 46.52 7.43
C PRO A 1025 -24.16 47.84 6.70
N THR A 1026 -23.57 48.92 7.22
CA THR A 1026 -23.63 50.28 6.67
C THR A 1026 -22.35 50.65 5.93
N ALA A 1027 -22.38 51.75 5.16
CA ALA A 1027 -21.30 52.12 4.25
C ALA A 1027 -19.93 52.39 4.93
N ASP A 1028 -19.93 52.79 6.21
CA ASP A 1028 -18.72 53.00 7.02
C ASP A 1028 -17.94 51.71 7.29
N ARG A 1029 -18.59 50.54 7.17
CA ARG A 1029 -17.94 49.23 7.36
C ARG A 1029 -17.39 48.61 6.07
N ILE A 1030 -17.55 49.26 4.91
CA ILE A 1030 -17.13 48.67 3.63
C ILE A 1030 -15.64 48.33 3.64
N GLU A 1031 -14.78 49.22 4.13
CA GLU A 1031 -13.33 49.01 4.15
C GLU A 1031 -12.94 47.80 5.04
N GLU A 1032 -13.52 47.70 6.24
CA GLU A 1032 -13.36 46.57 7.16
C GLU A 1032 -13.81 45.24 6.51
N LEU A 1033 -14.95 45.24 5.83
CA LEU A 1033 -15.52 44.04 5.22
C LEU A 1033 -14.76 43.59 3.96
N VAL A 1034 -14.23 44.53 3.17
CA VAL A 1034 -13.32 44.23 2.06
C VAL A 1034 -12.04 43.59 2.61
N ALA A 1035 -11.41 44.17 3.64
CA ALA A 1035 -10.26 43.57 4.31
C ALA A 1035 -10.56 42.15 4.81
N SER A 1036 -11.71 41.95 5.46
CA SER A 1036 -12.15 40.62 5.92
C SER A 1036 -12.28 39.61 4.77
N ALA A 1037 -12.82 40.02 3.62
CA ALA A 1037 -12.93 39.14 2.45
C ALA A 1037 -11.55 38.70 1.92
N TYR A 1038 -10.60 39.62 1.84
CA TYR A 1038 -9.22 39.33 1.41
C TYR A 1038 -8.48 38.43 2.41
N LEU A 1039 -8.59 38.68 3.72
CA LEU A 1039 -7.98 37.83 4.74
C LEU A 1039 -8.54 36.41 4.73
N ARG A 1040 -9.86 36.25 4.50
CA ARG A 1040 -10.52 34.93 4.41
C ARG A 1040 -10.07 34.11 3.20
N ALA A 1041 -9.91 34.75 2.03
CA ALA A 1041 -9.62 34.06 0.78
C ALA A 1041 -8.10 33.96 0.51
N LEU A 1042 -7.40 35.08 0.62
CA LEU A 1042 -6.02 35.25 0.17
C LEU A 1042 -5.02 35.35 1.33
N SER A 1043 -5.49 35.45 2.57
CA SER A 1043 -4.65 35.54 3.79
C SER A 1043 -3.76 36.78 3.85
N ARG A 1044 -4.11 37.85 3.14
CA ARG A 1044 -3.42 39.15 3.14
C ARG A 1044 -4.43 40.29 3.11
N GLU A 1045 -3.97 41.51 3.36
CA GLU A 1045 -4.76 42.72 3.11
C GLU A 1045 -4.84 43.06 1.61
N PRO A 1046 -5.91 43.73 1.15
CA PRO A 1046 -5.97 44.27 -0.20
C PRO A 1046 -4.96 45.41 -0.35
N THR A 1047 -4.37 45.53 -1.54
CA THR A 1047 -3.62 46.73 -1.91
C THR A 1047 -4.55 47.94 -1.97
N ALA A 1048 -3.98 49.15 -1.92
CA ALA A 1048 -4.77 50.39 -1.99
C ALA A 1048 -5.62 50.49 -3.27
N SER A 1049 -5.13 49.96 -4.40
CA SER A 1049 -5.90 49.92 -5.66
C SER A 1049 -7.02 48.91 -5.58
N GLU A 1050 -6.74 47.67 -5.13
CA GLU A 1050 -7.74 46.63 -4.95
C GLU A 1050 -8.87 47.08 -4.02
N ALA A 1051 -8.52 47.72 -2.88
CA ALA A 1051 -9.50 48.24 -1.94
C ALA A 1051 -10.40 49.33 -2.55
N ALA A 1052 -9.83 50.24 -3.34
CA ALA A 1052 -10.56 51.30 -4.02
C ALA A 1052 -11.53 50.74 -5.07
N ASP A 1053 -11.07 49.78 -5.89
CA ASP A 1053 -11.88 49.13 -6.92
C ASP A 1053 -13.03 48.33 -6.28
N CYS A 1054 -12.76 47.60 -5.19
CA CYS A 1054 -13.77 46.86 -4.44
C CYS A 1054 -14.81 47.78 -3.82
N ARG A 1055 -14.39 48.89 -3.21
CA ARG A 1055 -15.29 49.91 -2.65
C ARG A 1055 -16.21 50.48 -3.72
N GLN A 1056 -15.66 50.83 -4.89
CA GLN A 1056 -16.42 51.33 -6.02
C GLN A 1056 -17.47 50.32 -6.51
N HIS A 1057 -17.10 49.05 -6.64
CA HIS A 1057 -18.04 47.99 -7.05
C HIS A 1057 -19.19 47.85 -6.05
N ILE A 1058 -18.88 47.73 -4.75
CA ILE A 1058 -19.87 47.54 -3.68
C ILE A 1058 -20.85 48.72 -3.61
N GLU A 1059 -20.38 49.95 -3.79
CA GLU A 1059 -21.24 51.15 -3.83
C GLU A 1059 -22.17 51.19 -5.05
N GLN A 1060 -21.84 50.48 -6.13
CA GLN A 1060 -22.66 50.39 -7.35
C GLN A 1060 -23.60 49.17 -7.38
N SER A 1061 -23.38 48.19 -6.51
CA SER A 1061 -24.23 46.99 -6.38
C SER A 1061 -25.62 47.31 -5.81
N GLU A 1062 -26.58 46.38 -5.99
CA GLU A 1062 -27.95 46.53 -5.48
C GLU A 1062 -28.01 46.68 -3.95
N SER A 1063 -27.06 46.07 -3.24
CA SER A 1063 -26.84 46.26 -1.81
C SER A 1063 -25.38 45.97 -1.45
N ILE A 1064 -24.93 46.44 -0.27
CA ILE A 1064 -23.58 46.15 0.25
C ILE A 1064 -23.33 44.64 0.31
N VAL A 1065 -24.34 43.86 0.72
CA VAL A 1065 -24.23 42.41 0.87
C VAL A 1065 -24.09 41.71 -0.48
N GLU A 1066 -24.82 42.15 -1.51
CA GLU A 1066 -24.65 41.62 -2.87
C GLU A 1066 -23.26 41.97 -3.44
N GLY A 1067 -22.78 43.21 -3.22
CA GLY A 1067 -21.42 43.58 -3.64
C GLY A 1067 -20.33 42.75 -2.95
N LEU A 1068 -20.50 42.40 -1.67
CA LEU A 1068 -19.59 41.51 -0.94
C LEU A 1068 -19.70 40.05 -1.39
N ARG A 1069 -20.89 39.60 -1.81
CA ARG A 1069 -21.08 38.28 -2.43
C ARG A 1069 -20.31 38.18 -3.74
N ASP A 1070 -20.41 39.19 -4.61
CA ASP A 1070 -19.66 39.28 -5.86
C ASP A 1070 -18.15 39.29 -5.61
N LEU A 1071 -17.70 40.09 -4.64
CA LEU A 1071 -16.29 40.17 -4.27
C LEU A 1071 -15.76 38.81 -3.82
N LEU A 1072 -16.45 38.14 -2.89
CA LEU A 1072 -16.01 36.82 -2.41
C LEU A 1072 -15.98 35.79 -3.54
N TRP A 1073 -17.01 35.76 -4.39
CA TRP A 1073 -17.03 34.89 -5.57
C TRP A 1073 -15.84 35.16 -6.51
N ALA A 1074 -15.50 36.44 -6.74
CA ALA A 1074 -14.37 36.83 -7.56
C ALA A 1074 -13.03 36.37 -6.95
N LEU A 1075 -12.84 36.57 -5.65
CA LEU A 1075 -11.63 36.16 -4.92
C LEU A 1075 -11.40 34.65 -4.99
N LEU A 1076 -12.45 33.84 -4.76
CA LEU A 1076 -12.39 32.37 -4.86
C LEU A 1076 -12.04 31.86 -6.28
N ASN A 1077 -12.20 32.71 -7.30
CA ASN A 1077 -11.91 32.38 -8.69
C ASN A 1077 -10.57 32.97 -9.20
N THR A 1078 -9.78 33.59 -8.32
CA THR A 1078 -8.43 34.05 -8.64
C THR A 1078 -7.45 32.88 -8.71
N GLN A 1079 -6.35 33.07 -9.46
CA GLN A 1079 -5.22 32.14 -9.41
C GLN A 1079 -4.59 32.12 -8.02
N GLU A 1080 -4.50 33.29 -7.37
CA GLU A 1080 -3.91 33.43 -6.04
C GLU A 1080 -4.60 32.53 -5.00
N PHE A 1081 -5.94 32.48 -5.00
CA PHE A 1081 -6.72 31.66 -4.08
C PHE A 1081 -6.37 30.17 -4.17
N ILE A 1082 -6.29 29.63 -5.40
CA ILE A 1082 -6.03 28.20 -5.62
C ILE A 1082 -4.55 27.83 -5.57
N THR A 1083 -3.68 28.78 -5.25
CA THR A 1083 -2.24 28.58 -5.09
C THR A 1083 -1.77 28.82 -3.66
N ASN A 1084 -0.75 28.05 -3.27
CA ASN A 1084 0.11 28.35 -2.13
C ASN A 1084 1.30 29.18 -2.65
N HIS A 1085 1.52 30.35 -2.05
CA HIS A 1085 2.47 31.36 -2.50
C HIS A 1085 3.47 31.76 -1.43
#